data_AF-A0A8D2Q363-F1
#
_entry.id   AF-A0A8D2Q363-F1
#
_cell.length_a   1.000
_cell.length_b   1.000
_cell.length_c   1.000
_cell.angle_alpha   90.00
_cell.angle_beta   90.00
_cell.angle_gamma   90.00
#
_symmetry.space_group_name_H-M   'P 1'
#
loop_
_entity.id
_entity.type
_entity.pdbx_description
1 polymer ?
#
loop_
_entity_poly.entity_id
_entity_poly.type
_entity_poly.pdbx_seq_one_letter_code
_entity_poly.pdbx_strand_id
1 'polypeptide(L)'
;MARPIISPVSINPTAPETFVILNQRMRVVEEQTSALLRELQTLGVNGHSMDPFPSKTSENLEDHQSITPIRARVAFIGGHDTLWRTCDTLVNRMCRLESVMQTLKLNMYRLQTEKELNPKHAANLEQRLNTIQEEHMEELKVLQMEGRMLCQQLRESREEEEKARAQAKRLTAALEIATVTKRDAAIAADELRVVKKKLNHELQELTEQLSKESSVRKSLEESQAVLLYRMQDMEVTVEKERQQVHILQRDYNSLHQDIQISRERLQKEEQRAVQLEQECTQLKSDLESRESTISRLGEEKKTAQLSLSRAHEENAQLRSEITALREVAEKVQVLNEQLTQQCAELNSGLRNVTMENAQLIVDHQAALKVEQEKINQKLQEQDLILDAARATITRELQIVQNEKAQLQREMETLRAKLANCKQKACPATESIATQTELLGSMVPRLQKELERALQERDCLLKEKERLEEEMPKTIHELMQENKRLEAELTESKVEISPLKDVLRVLEKENKKLMEQKAALEHQQTRVQQLEEEVQSLMDVRSENSQLLKLNAALETNYNQSQSVLVCREDDYSVTVKACDKALRENQKLKGQISAVEEREKHKVMNLQRKLDELKEDNVKMTTMLENVLASHNKMQVALEKVQTELGQKDSEIAGLKKDRTQGHQRIQKLEAELEQCQNKLVLESQHNIKMDPLRKALEVSKADNKKLAQSLEQSLQTNEALQSKLLLVQDELESKEDEYQQLMECRDQLIEETRTEAKLYADRLETLKKQFQTEREVTKKAAHKESTELKKALEEACSKSGEMSRHNRELRTKVVDLEAALASQKEKVKRQKVLITQYFNSKNNNARNSERIKEIESELRQMEELKEQYQKKNYEQALSIKEFVTELTSLQSEMQQLAKNQQAMATENRNLVSQLEGERKRRKQLEEECQALEDTVKHLKKCKEDTEQKLKEASKESEQITANLEEAHHWFKSKFDSLQRELAKNRQQKNPGAEEEEEVRKIPYTKSVVITQYH
;
A
#
# COMPACT_ATOMS: atom_id res chain seq x y z
N MET A 1 82.05 -45.09 -2.42
CA MET A 1 83.22 -44.65 -3.21
C MET A 1 83.63 -43.28 -2.69
N ALA A 2 84.79 -43.11 -2.02
CA ALA A 2 86.15 -43.04 -2.58
C ALA A 2 86.42 -41.67 -3.25
N ARG A 3 87.46 -40.88 -2.92
CA ARG A 3 88.57 -40.98 -1.93
C ARG A 3 88.95 -39.55 -1.43
N PRO A 4 89.60 -39.39 -0.26
CA PRO A 4 90.13 -38.09 0.20
C PRO A 4 91.48 -37.75 -0.46
N ILE A 5 91.79 -36.44 -0.63
CA ILE A 5 93.07 -35.94 -1.17
C ILE A 5 93.66 -34.81 -0.30
N ILE A 6 94.60 -35.19 0.56
CA ILE A 6 95.91 -34.56 0.84
C ILE A 6 96.03 -33.02 0.83
N SER A 7 96.14 -32.44 2.05
CA SER A 7 97.04 -31.32 2.47
C SER A 7 96.89 -29.92 1.81
N PRO A 8 97.37 -28.79 2.41
CA PRO A 8 98.67 -28.65 3.09
C PRO A 8 98.65 -28.31 4.59
N VAL A 9 99.72 -28.77 5.24
CA VAL A 9 100.27 -28.39 6.55
C VAL A 9 100.08 -26.90 6.90
N SER A 10 99.54 -26.62 8.09
CA SER A 10 99.66 -25.32 8.76
C SER A 10 100.58 -25.45 9.98
N ILE A 11 101.72 -24.75 9.95
CA ILE A 11 102.68 -24.72 11.05
C ILE A 11 102.25 -23.60 12.01
N ASN A 12 101.58 -23.96 13.11
CA ASN A 12 101.39 -23.06 14.24
C ASN A 12 102.57 -23.22 15.23
N PRO A 13 103.35 -22.16 15.51
CA PRO A 13 104.52 -22.25 16.38
C PRO A 13 104.12 -22.10 17.86
N THR A 14 104.26 -23.15 18.66
CA THR A 14 104.13 -23.04 20.12
C THR A 14 105.05 -24.04 20.82
N ALA A 15 106.25 -23.60 21.19
CA ALA A 15 107.16 -24.33 22.06
C ALA A 15 107.99 -23.35 22.91
N PRO A 16 107.76 -23.30 24.23
CA PRO A 16 108.68 -22.67 25.18
C PRO A 16 109.36 -23.68 26.12
N GLU A 17 108.92 -24.95 26.15
CA GLU A 17 109.47 -25.97 27.07
C GLU A 17 110.95 -26.28 26.79
N THR A 18 111.36 -26.28 25.52
CA THR A 18 112.77 -26.34 25.12
C THR A 18 113.58 -25.11 25.55
N PHE A 19 112.96 -23.93 25.62
CA PHE A 19 113.64 -22.69 26.05
C PHE A 19 113.80 -22.63 27.58
N VAL A 20 112.84 -23.16 28.34
CA VAL A 20 112.98 -23.34 29.80
C VAL A 20 114.10 -24.35 30.09
N ILE A 21 114.09 -25.52 29.45
CA ILE A 21 115.13 -26.55 29.65
C ILE A 21 116.52 -26.04 29.21
N LEU A 22 116.61 -25.26 28.13
CA LEU A 22 117.88 -24.65 27.71
C LEU A 22 118.36 -23.59 28.69
N ASN A 23 117.51 -22.66 29.13
CA ASN A 23 117.84 -21.62 30.12
C ASN A 23 118.23 -22.24 31.47
N GLN A 24 117.54 -23.31 31.90
CA GLN A 24 117.85 -24.03 33.13
C GLN A 24 119.17 -24.82 33.04
N ARG A 25 119.48 -25.42 31.88
CA ARG A 25 120.82 -26.01 31.62
C ARG A 25 121.91 -24.95 31.55
N MET A 26 121.65 -23.81 30.93
CA MET A 26 122.60 -22.71 30.82
C MET A 26 122.91 -22.14 32.21
N ARG A 27 121.89 -21.96 33.06
CA ARG A 27 122.06 -21.56 34.46
C ARG A 27 122.83 -22.57 35.30
N VAL A 28 122.60 -23.89 35.11
CA VAL A 28 123.41 -24.93 35.75
C VAL A 28 124.87 -24.86 35.28
N VAL A 29 125.13 -24.56 34.01
CA VAL A 29 126.50 -24.34 33.50
C VAL A 29 127.12 -23.05 34.06
N GLU A 30 126.36 -21.97 34.23
CA GLU A 30 126.80 -20.72 34.87
C GLU A 30 127.09 -20.93 36.38
N GLU A 31 126.26 -21.70 37.07
CA GLU A 31 126.44 -22.09 38.48
C GLU A 31 127.65 -23.02 38.65
N GLN A 32 127.86 -24.00 37.76
CA GLN A 32 129.05 -24.86 37.76
C GLN A 32 130.33 -24.11 37.36
N THR A 33 130.26 -23.20 36.40
CA THR A 33 131.41 -22.37 35.99
C THR A 33 131.78 -21.37 37.09
N SER A 34 130.79 -20.75 37.74
CA SER A 34 131.05 -19.85 38.87
C SER A 34 131.40 -20.60 40.16
N ALA A 35 131.10 -21.90 40.30
CA ALA A 35 131.67 -22.74 41.34
C ALA A 35 133.16 -23.01 41.06
N LEU A 36 133.51 -23.46 39.85
CA LEU A 36 134.89 -23.69 39.42
C LEU A 36 135.76 -22.42 39.55
N LEU A 37 135.21 -21.25 39.22
CA LEU A 37 135.90 -19.96 39.35
C LEU A 37 136.12 -19.57 40.83
N ARG A 38 135.20 -19.94 41.73
CA ARG A 38 135.39 -19.80 43.19
C ARG A 38 136.44 -20.78 43.74
N GLU A 39 136.46 -22.03 43.26
CA GLU A 39 137.48 -23.02 43.63
C GLU A 39 138.89 -22.59 43.16
N LEU A 40 139.00 -21.98 41.98
CA LEU A 40 140.24 -21.38 41.49
C LEU A 40 140.64 -20.11 42.27
N GLN A 41 139.69 -19.30 42.73
CA GLN A 41 139.99 -18.19 43.64
C GLN A 41 140.49 -18.66 45.01
N THR A 42 139.99 -19.77 45.55
CA THR A 42 140.57 -20.38 46.77
C THR A 42 141.98 -20.96 46.59
N LEU A 43 142.49 -21.03 45.35
CA LEU A 43 143.85 -21.43 45.02
C LEU A 43 144.79 -20.25 44.67
N GLY A 44 144.36 -19.00 44.91
CA GLY A 44 145.28 -17.88 45.13
C GLY A 44 145.81 -17.16 43.89
N VAL A 45 145.11 -17.17 42.75
CA VAL A 45 145.48 -16.39 41.55
C VAL A 45 144.55 -15.19 41.36
N ASN A 46 144.95 -14.03 41.87
CA ASN A 46 144.29 -12.74 41.62
C ASN A 46 144.83 -12.11 40.32
N GLY A 47 143.94 -11.58 39.47
CA GLY A 47 144.32 -10.84 38.26
C GLY A 47 143.35 -9.70 37.95
N HIS A 48 143.74 -8.47 38.29
CA HIS A 48 142.99 -7.23 37.99
C HIS A 48 143.96 -6.08 37.66
N SER A 49 143.99 -5.66 36.39
CA SER A 49 144.50 -4.38 35.85
C SER A 49 144.34 -4.43 34.31
N MET A 50 144.01 -3.36 33.58
CA MET A 50 143.98 -1.92 33.91
C MET A 50 142.68 -1.26 33.42
N ASP A 51 142.21 -0.24 34.14
CA ASP A 51 141.42 0.87 33.56
C ASP A 51 142.38 1.96 33.02
N PRO A 52 141.98 2.76 32.01
CA PRO A 52 142.74 3.94 31.58
C PRO A 52 142.03 5.29 31.84
N PHE A 53 142.84 6.35 32.01
CA PHE A 53 142.49 7.79 32.06
C PHE A 53 141.86 8.33 33.36
N PRO A 54 141.92 9.66 33.63
CA PRO A 54 142.40 10.76 32.77
C PRO A 54 143.58 11.60 33.29
N SER A 55 144.05 12.51 32.43
CA SER A 55 145.15 13.47 32.69
C SER A 55 144.72 14.92 32.42
N LYS A 56 145.34 15.90 33.09
CA LYS A 56 145.36 17.34 32.74
C LYS A 56 146.27 18.16 33.68
N THR A 57 147.16 19.01 33.12
CA THR A 57 147.73 20.29 33.67
C THR A 57 148.42 20.27 35.05
N SER A 58 149.48 21.02 35.40
CA SER A 58 150.38 22.02 34.75
C SER A 58 151.53 22.35 35.75
N GLU A 59 152.57 23.19 35.55
CA GLU A 59 152.88 24.15 34.47
C GLU A 59 154.39 24.16 34.07
N ASN A 60 155.25 25.01 34.67
CA ASN A 60 156.65 25.28 34.26
C ASN A 60 157.59 25.71 35.44
N LEU A 61 158.86 26.02 35.12
CA LEU A 61 159.96 26.64 35.90
C LEU A 61 160.74 25.74 36.90
N GLU A 62 162.06 25.85 37.05
CA GLU A 62 163.13 26.37 36.15
C GLU A 62 164.54 25.89 36.62
N ASP A 63 165.59 26.32 35.93
CA ASP A 63 166.99 26.46 36.38
C ASP A 63 167.84 25.27 36.90
N HIS A 64 168.69 24.79 35.98
CA HIS A 64 170.16 24.93 36.02
C HIS A 64 171.07 24.28 37.11
N GLN A 65 172.23 23.82 36.59
CA GLN A 65 173.55 23.66 37.24
C GLN A 65 173.79 22.51 38.26
N SER A 66 175.02 21.96 38.41
CA SER A 66 176.05 21.52 37.42
C SER A 66 177.19 20.73 38.13
N ILE A 67 178.22 20.32 37.35
CA ILE A 67 179.60 19.94 37.75
C ILE A 67 179.84 18.50 38.29
N THR A 68 181.01 17.96 37.91
CA THR A 68 181.70 16.71 38.32
C THR A 68 182.67 17.00 39.52
N PRO A 69 183.76 16.27 39.91
CA PRO A 69 184.37 15.01 39.39
C PRO A 69 185.00 14.01 40.43
N ILE A 70 185.54 12.88 39.92
CA ILE A 70 186.67 12.05 40.43
C ILE A 70 186.61 11.35 41.82
N ARG A 71 186.86 10.02 41.83
CA ARG A 71 187.87 9.34 42.73
C ARG A 71 188.20 7.90 42.29
N ALA A 72 189.46 7.48 42.47
CA ALA A 72 189.90 6.07 42.54
C ALA A 72 191.09 5.89 43.51
N ARG A 73 191.15 4.76 44.27
CA ARG A 73 192.32 4.20 45.00
C ARG A 73 192.03 2.80 45.58
N VAL A 74 193.06 2.06 46.02
CA VAL A 74 192.98 0.63 46.43
C VAL A 74 193.98 0.32 47.58
N ALA A 75 193.78 -0.81 48.29
CA ALA A 75 194.71 -1.56 49.19
C ALA A 75 194.92 -1.03 50.63
N PHE A 76 195.31 -1.83 51.67
CA PHE A 76 195.65 -3.27 51.86
C PHE A 76 195.19 -3.74 53.29
N ILE A 77 195.30 -4.97 53.84
CA ILE A 77 196.46 -5.85 54.19
C ILE A 77 195.98 -7.31 54.55
N GLY A 78 196.71 -8.37 54.12
CA GLY A 78 196.81 -9.73 54.74
C GLY A 78 195.62 -10.73 54.60
N GLY A 79 195.78 -12.07 54.46
CA GLY A 79 196.95 -12.98 54.36
C GLY A 79 196.60 -14.34 53.67
N HIS A 80 197.56 -15.25 53.45
CA HIS A 80 197.52 -16.34 52.43
C HIS A 80 197.38 -17.80 52.96
N ASP A 81 196.77 -18.71 52.16
CA ASP A 81 197.54 -19.79 51.47
C ASP A 81 196.75 -20.66 50.45
N THR A 82 195.78 -21.50 50.89
CA THR A 82 195.34 -22.71 50.16
C THR A 82 194.46 -22.53 48.90
N LEU A 83 194.44 -21.32 48.33
CA LEU A 83 194.13 -21.05 46.91
C LEU A 83 194.87 -22.00 45.96
N TRP A 84 196.08 -22.43 46.35
CA TRP A 84 196.99 -23.27 45.58
C TRP A 84 196.37 -24.51 44.92
N ARG A 85 195.42 -25.18 45.59
CA ARG A 85 194.83 -26.43 45.05
C ARG A 85 193.83 -26.17 43.92
N THR A 86 193.20 -25.00 43.90
CA THR A 86 192.38 -24.53 42.76
C THR A 86 193.27 -24.04 41.62
N CYS A 87 194.45 -23.50 41.95
CA CYS A 87 195.41 -23.02 40.96
C CYS A 87 195.94 -24.14 40.05
N ASP A 88 196.24 -25.35 40.55
CA ASP A 88 196.78 -26.42 39.69
C ASP A 88 195.80 -26.88 38.58
N THR A 89 194.51 -27.01 38.90
CA THR A 89 193.48 -27.31 37.89
C THR A 89 193.26 -26.12 36.95
N LEU A 90 193.42 -24.88 37.44
CA LEU A 90 193.36 -23.67 36.62
C LEU A 90 194.59 -23.55 35.70
N VAL A 91 195.79 -23.93 36.15
CA VAL A 91 197.05 -23.93 35.37
C VAL A 91 196.98 -24.94 34.23
N ASN A 92 196.54 -26.17 34.49
CA ASN A 92 196.33 -27.16 33.42
C ASN A 92 195.28 -26.70 32.39
N ARG A 93 194.27 -25.92 32.82
CA ARG A 93 193.28 -25.29 31.94
C ARG A 93 193.86 -24.06 31.21
N MET A 94 194.72 -23.29 31.85
CA MET A 94 195.47 -22.17 31.28
C MET A 94 196.47 -22.63 30.23
N CYS A 95 197.29 -23.65 30.44
CA CYS A 95 198.25 -24.13 29.43
C CYS A 95 197.54 -24.60 28.14
N ARG A 96 196.33 -25.17 28.25
CA ARG A 96 195.49 -25.49 27.09
C ARG A 96 194.87 -24.24 26.45
N LEU A 97 194.31 -23.32 27.25
CA LEU A 97 193.80 -22.04 26.76
C LEU A 97 194.90 -21.17 26.13
N GLU A 98 196.13 -21.25 26.62
CA GLU A 98 197.29 -20.49 26.14
C GLU A 98 197.86 -21.10 24.87
N SER A 99 197.88 -22.43 24.72
CA SER A 99 198.16 -23.08 23.44
C SER A 99 197.15 -22.66 22.36
N VAL A 100 195.85 -22.64 22.71
CA VAL A 100 194.79 -22.12 21.82
C VAL A 100 194.96 -20.61 21.57
N MET A 101 195.27 -19.83 22.61
CA MET A 101 195.42 -18.38 22.51
C MET A 101 196.66 -17.99 21.69
N GLN A 102 197.80 -18.66 21.83
CA GLN A 102 198.98 -18.43 20.99
C GLN A 102 198.74 -18.88 19.55
N THR A 103 197.97 -19.95 19.32
CA THR A 103 197.54 -20.35 17.95
C THR A 103 196.64 -19.28 17.32
N LEU A 104 195.67 -18.78 18.08
CA LEU A 104 194.84 -17.64 17.66
C LEU A 104 195.67 -16.37 17.48
N LYS A 105 196.68 -16.12 18.32
CA LYS A 105 197.59 -14.96 18.22
C LYS A 105 198.45 -15.04 16.96
N LEU A 106 198.92 -16.23 16.57
CA LEU A 106 199.67 -16.45 15.32
C LEU A 106 198.80 -16.22 14.08
N ASN A 107 197.57 -16.73 14.07
CA ASN A 107 196.63 -16.48 12.98
C ASN A 107 196.18 -15.00 12.94
N MET A 108 195.95 -14.40 14.11
CA MET A 108 195.66 -12.97 14.25
C MET A 108 196.85 -12.11 13.80
N TYR A 109 198.09 -12.51 14.04
CA TYR A 109 199.27 -11.82 13.50
C TYR A 109 199.38 -11.98 11.98
N ARG A 110 199.08 -13.14 11.39
CA ARG A 110 198.99 -13.25 9.92
C ARG A 110 197.97 -12.27 9.35
N LEU A 111 196.75 -12.29 9.87
CA LEU A 111 195.67 -11.38 9.47
C LEU A 111 196.00 -9.90 9.74
N GLN A 112 196.69 -9.58 10.83
CA GLN A 112 197.13 -8.22 11.16
C GLN A 112 198.25 -7.76 10.22
N THR A 113 199.18 -8.64 9.83
CA THR A 113 200.24 -8.29 8.88
C THR A 113 199.67 -8.13 7.47
N GLU A 114 198.72 -8.96 7.04
CA GLU A 114 197.99 -8.75 5.76
C GLU A 114 197.16 -7.46 5.77
N LYS A 115 196.56 -7.11 6.92
CA LYS A 115 195.82 -5.86 7.14
C LYS A 115 196.72 -4.61 7.12
N GLU A 116 198.00 -4.74 7.50
CA GLU A 116 198.97 -3.62 7.52
C GLU A 116 199.79 -3.50 6.21
N LEU A 117 200.01 -4.60 5.49
CA LEU A 117 200.88 -4.60 4.29
C LEU A 117 200.20 -4.18 2.97
N ASN A 118 198.89 -3.94 2.92
CA ASN A 118 198.20 -3.58 1.68
C ASN A 118 197.12 -2.49 1.85
N PRO A 119 197.45 -1.19 1.64
CA PRO A 119 196.55 -0.08 1.91
C PRO A 119 195.33 0.01 0.98
N LYS A 120 195.27 -0.79 -0.10
CA LYS A 120 194.13 -0.76 -1.05
C LYS A 120 192.87 -1.48 -0.55
N HIS A 121 192.95 -2.30 0.50
CA HIS A 121 191.78 -3.05 0.97
C HIS A 121 190.88 -2.27 1.95
N ALA A 122 191.47 -1.44 2.81
CA ALA A 122 190.75 -0.75 3.89
C ALA A 122 189.63 0.18 3.39
N ALA A 123 189.93 1.06 2.44
CA ALA A 123 188.98 2.06 1.92
C ALA A 123 187.72 1.45 1.25
N ASN A 124 187.81 0.22 0.75
CA ASN A 124 186.70 -0.46 0.07
C ASN A 124 185.65 -1.01 1.06
N LEU A 125 186.06 -1.33 2.29
CA LEU A 125 185.16 -1.79 3.36
C LEU A 125 184.35 -0.64 3.97
N GLU A 126 184.96 0.52 4.14
CA GLU A 126 184.32 1.72 4.71
C GLU A 126 183.19 2.23 3.79
N GLN A 127 183.44 2.27 2.48
CA GLN A 127 182.41 2.62 1.49
C GLN A 127 181.20 1.67 1.50
N ARG A 128 181.42 0.36 1.73
CA ARG A 128 180.36 -0.65 1.83
C ARG A 128 179.58 -0.64 3.15
N LEU A 129 180.11 -0.01 4.20
CA LEU A 129 179.38 0.11 5.46
C LEU A 129 178.30 1.19 5.37
N ASN A 130 178.64 2.33 4.75
CA ASN A 130 177.75 3.47 4.61
C ASN A 130 176.52 3.16 3.75
N THR A 131 176.68 2.43 2.63
CA THR A 131 175.55 2.04 1.77
C THR A 131 174.52 1.19 2.50
N ILE A 132 174.97 0.26 3.35
CA ILE A 132 174.07 -0.60 4.15
C ILE A 132 173.32 0.22 5.22
N GLN A 133 173.94 1.27 5.77
CA GLN A 133 173.26 2.15 6.73
C GLN A 133 172.19 3.03 6.07
N GLU A 134 172.38 3.45 4.81
CA GLU A 134 171.34 4.14 4.03
C GLU A 134 170.18 3.19 3.67
N GLU A 135 170.47 1.97 3.20
CA GLU A 135 169.45 0.95 2.88
C GLU A 135 168.53 0.66 4.09
N HIS A 136 169.11 0.42 5.27
CA HIS A 136 168.34 0.20 6.51
C HIS A 136 167.50 1.43 6.94
N MET A 137 167.96 2.66 6.66
CA MET A 137 167.21 3.88 6.96
C MET A 137 166.00 4.07 6.03
N GLU A 138 166.09 3.57 4.80
CA GLU A 138 165.00 3.62 3.81
C GLU A 138 163.91 2.56 4.11
N GLU A 139 164.29 1.32 4.41
CA GLU A 139 163.33 0.27 4.80
C GLU A 139 162.49 0.66 6.03
N LEU A 140 163.12 1.27 7.04
CA LEU A 140 162.45 1.65 8.29
C LEU A 140 161.42 2.78 8.08
N LYS A 141 161.63 3.66 7.09
CA LYS A 141 160.65 4.67 6.66
C LYS A 141 159.43 4.02 6.00
N VAL A 142 159.63 3.01 5.14
CA VAL A 142 158.54 2.29 4.46
C VAL A 142 157.65 1.57 5.47
N LEU A 143 158.22 0.81 6.39
CA LEU A 143 157.47 0.11 7.45
C LEU A 143 156.66 1.08 8.33
N GLN A 144 157.20 2.26 8.64
CA GLN A 144 156.50 3.31 9.40
C GLN A 144 155.38 4.01 8.60
N MET A 145 155.35 3.86 7.27
CA MET A 145 154.30 4.36 6.40
C MET A 145 153.20 3.31 6.20
N GLU A 146 153.56 2.05 5.98
CA GLU A 146 152.61 0.92 5.92
C GLU A 146 151.83 0.75 7.23
N GLY A 147 152.51 0.84 8.39
CA GLY A 147 151.86 0.79 9.69
C GLY A 147 150.80 1.88 9.90
N ARG A 148 150.99 3.07 9.30
CA ARG A 148 149.99 4.15 9.31
C ARG A 148 148.80 3.84 8.40
N MET A 149 149.04 3.30 7.21
CA MET A 149 147.98 2.91 6.27
C MET A 149 147.06 1.82 6.86
N LEU A 150 147.62 0.79 7.48
CA LEU A 150 146.83 -0.28 8.12
C LEU A 150 145.98 0.24 9.29
N CYS A 151 146.52 1.17 10.09
CA CYS A 151 145.78 1.83 11.18
C CYS A 151 144.67 2.78 10.69
N GLN A 152 144.74 3.26 9.44
CA GLN A 152 143.70 4.04 8.80
C GLN A 152 142.55 3.13 8.32
N GLN A 153 142.87 2.08 7.55
CA GLN A 153 141.90 1.12 7.02
C GLN A 153 141.08 0.41 8.13
N LEU A 154 141.73 0.03 9.23
CA LEU A 154 141.06 -0.59 10.40
C LEU A 154 140.08 0.37 11.11
N ARG A 155 140.25 1.69 10.94
CA ARG A 155 139.34 2.70 11.51
C ARG A 155 138.12 2.88 10.62
N GLU A 156 138.34 3.03 9.32
CA GLU A 156 137.30 3.18 8.30
C GLU A 156 136.35 1.98 8.30
N SER A 157 136.90 0.75 8.31
CA SER A 157 136.11 -0.49 8.41
C SER A 157 135.26 -0.59 9.68
N ARG A 158 135.74 -0.09 10.82
CA ARG A 158 134.93 -0.04 12.06
C ARG A 158 133.78 0.94 11.97
N GLU A 159 133.99 2.12 11.38
CA GLU A 159 132.89 3.07 11.19
C GLU A 159 131.80 2.52 10.25
N GLU A 160 132.19 1.80 9.19
CA GLU A 160 131.24 1.13 8.30
C GLU A 160 130.43 0.05 9.04
N GLU A 161 131.08 -0.74 9.91
CA GLU A 161 130.39 -1.73 10.73
C GLU A 161 129.38 -1.08 11.70
N GLU A 162 129.72 0.04 12.34
CA GLU A 162 128.78 0.77 13.20
C GLU A 162 127.61 1.37 12.42
N LYS A 163 127.86 1.94 11.23
CA LYS A 163 126.81 2.45 10.34
C LYS A 163 125.83 1.32 9.94
N ALA A 164 126.34 0.14 9.59
CA ALA A 164 125.54 -1.04 9.28
C ALA A 164 124.72 -1.55 10.49
N ARG A 165 125.35 -1.66 11.67
CA ARG A 165 124.69 -2.05 12.93
C ARG A 165 123.56 -1.08 13.32
N ALA A 166 123.75 0.23 13.12
CA ALA A 166 122.73 1.25 13.37
C ALA A 166 121.55 1.13 12.40
N GLN A 167 121.81 0.89 11.10
CA GLN A 167 120.77 0.69 10.11
C GLN A 167 119.94 -0.58 10.37
N ALA A 168 120.59 -1.68 10.77
CA ALA A 168 119.91 -2.92 11.15
C ALA A 168 118.90 -2.70 12.30
N LYS A 169 119.33 -2.05 13.39
CA LYS A 169 118.45 -1.71 14.54
C LYS A 169 117.24 -0.87 14.12
N ARG A 170 117.42 0.09 13.21
CA ARG A 170 116.33 0.93 12.68
C ARG A 170 115.31 0.12 11.87
N LEU A 171 115.76 -0.88 11.10
CA LEU A 171 114.88 -1.77 10.34
C LEU A 171 114.09 -2.72 11.25
N THR A 172 114.71 -3.24 12.32
CA THR A 172 114.01 -4.06 13.33
C THR A 172 112.85 -3.29 13.97
N ALA A 173 113.12 -2.08 14.48
CA ALA A 173 112.08 -1.25 15.12
C ALA A 173 110.94 -0.88 14.14
N ALA A 174 111.26 -0.59 12.87
CA ALA A 174 110.25 -0.33 11.84
C ALA A 174 109.38 -1.56 11.54
N LEU A 175 109.97 -2.76 11.53
CA LEU A 175 109.25 -4.01 11.35
C LEU A 175 108.34 -4.32 12.55
N GLU A 176 108.82 -4.12 13.78
CA GLU A 176 108.02 -4.28 14.99
C GLU A 176 106.76 -3.41 14.95
N ILE A 177 106.91 -2.11 14.69
CA ILE A 177 105.80 -1.15 14.52
C ILE A 177 104.82 -1.60 13.41
N ALA A 178 105.34 -2.07 12.28
CA ALA A 178 104.52 -2.60 11.18
C ALA A 178 103.75 -3.88 11.57
N THR A 179 104.30 -4.74 12.44
CA THR A 179 103.57 -5.93 12.93
C THR A 179 102.56 -5.61 14.04
N VAL A 180 102.76 -4.54 14.82
CA VAL A 180 101.78 -4.07 15.81
C VAL A 180 100.58 -3.46 15.09
N THR A 181 100.81 -2.43 14.27
CA THR A 181 99.74 -1.75 13.49
C THR A 181 98.93 -2.71 12.61
N LYS A 182 99.55 -3.76 12.05
CA LYS A 182 98.84 -4.82 11.31
C LYS A 182 97.91 -5.67 12.19
N ARG A 183 98.25 -5.91 13.46
CA ARG A 183 97.37 -6.61 14.42
C ARG A 183 96.20 -5.71 14.82
N ASP A 184 96.47 -4.45 15.14
CA ASP A 184 95.44 -3.48 15.55
C ASP A 184 94.38 -3.29 14.46
N ALA A 185 94.82 -3.16 13.19
CA ALA A 185 93.94 -3.10 12.03
C ALA A 185 93.10 -4.37 11.82
N ALA A 186 93.64 -5.55 12.16
CA ALA A 186 92.90 -6.81 12.10
C ALA A 186 91.84 -6.92 13.20
N ILE A 187 92.16 -6.50 14.42
CA ILE A 187 91.22 -6.43 15.55
C ILE A 187 90.05 -5.50 15.22
N ALA A 188 90.33 -4.28 14.76
CA ALA A 188 89.29 -3.32 14.34
C ALA A 188 88.41 -3.87 13.19
N ALA A 189 88.99 -4.60 12.23
CA ALA A 189 88.26 -5.23 11.14
C ALA A 189 87.38 -6.43 11.59
N ASP A 190 87.71 -7.08 12.69
CA ASP A 190 86.91 -8.13 13.33
C ASP A 190 85.79 -7.53 14.18
N GLU A 191 86.07 -6.47 14.95
CA GLU A 191 85.07 -5.70 15.71
C GLU A 191 83.98 -5.12 14.80
N LEU A 192 84.37 -4.46 13.71
CA LEU A 192 83.43 -3.97 12.69
C LEU A 192 82.59 -5.10 12.07
N ARG A 193 83.14 -6.31 11.97
CA ARG A 193 82.40 -7.49 11.49
C ARG A 193 81.38 -8.00 12.52
N VAL A 194 81.66 -7.87 13.81
CA VAL A 194 80.70 -8.15 14.89
C VAL A 194 79.60 -7.09 14.92
N VAL A 195 79.94 -5.80 14.84
CA VAL A 195 78.95 -4.72 14.78
C VAL A 195 78.04 -4.86 13.56
N LYS A 196 78.60 -5.14 12.37
CA LYS A 196 77.81 -5.41 11.16
C LYS A 196 76.85 -6.59 11.32
N LYS A 197 77.25 -7.66 12.03
CA LYS A 197 76.36 -8.80 12.32
C LYS A 197 75.19 -8.42 13.22
N LYS A 198 75.42 -7.58 14.24
CA LYS A 198 74.35 -7.07 15.12
C LYS A 198 73.36 -6.19 14.36
N LEU A 199 73.85 -5.18 13.65
CA LEU A 199 73.01 -4.27 12.84
C LEU A 199 72.20 -5.04 11.77
N ASN A 200 72.79 -6.06 11.13
CA ASN A 200 72.04 -6.92 10.19
C ASN A 200 70.92 -7.72 10.87
N HIS A 201 71.11 -8.17 12.11
CA HIS A 201 70.10 -8.90 12.88
C HIS A 201 68.96 -7.95 13.31
N GLU A 202 69.30 -6.77 13.84
CA GLU A 202 68.36 -5.71 14.20
C GLU A 202 67.52 -5.25 12.99
N LEU A 203 68.16 -5.10 11.81
CA LEU A 203 67.46 -4.81 10.55
C LEU A 203 66.51 -5.93 10.11
N GLN A 204 66.87 -7.21 10.32
CA GLN A 204 65.96 -8.31 10.04
C GLN A 204 64.77 -8.30 11.01
N GLU A 205 65.01 -8.10 12.31
CA GLU A 205 63.94 -8.02 13.32
C GLU A 205 62.97 -6.88 13.03
N LEU A 206 63.47 -5.69 12.67
CA LEU A 206 62.64 -4.56 12.25
C LEU A 206 61.86 -4.84 10.96
N THR A 207 62.46 -5.54 10.00
CA THR A 207 61.78 -5.95 8.75
C THR A 207 60.66 -6.95 9.03
N GLU A 208 60.89 -7.90 9.94
CA GLU A 208 59.88 -8.84 10.38
C GLU A 208 58.78 -8.20 11.23
N GLN A 209 59.11 -7.22 12.09
CA GLN A 209 58.10 -6.45 12.84
C GLN A 209 57.22 -5.63 11.88
N LEU A 210 57.82 -4.96 10.90
CA LEU A 210 57.09 -4.20 9.88
C LEU A 210 56.18 -5.09 9.02
N SER A 211 56.62 -6.31 8.68
CA SER A 211 55.77 -7.26 7.94
C SER A 211 54.60 -7.78 8.78
N LYS A 212 54.82 -8.04 10.07
CA LYS A 212 53.78 -8.42 11.05
C LYS A 212 52.76 -7.28 11.21
N GLU A 213 53.21 -6.05 11.46
CA GLU A 213 52.35 -4.85 11.58
C GLU A 213 51.54 -4.60 10.30
N SER A 214 52.16 -4.69 9.12
CA SER A 214 51.47 -4.56 7.83
C SER A 214 50.36 -5.61 7.65
N SER A 215 50.60 -6.87 8.08
CA SER A 215 49.60 -7.93 8.01
C SER A 215 48.44 -7.73 9.00
N VAL A 216 48.73 -7.28 10.22
CA VAL A 216 47.72 -6.95 11.24
C VAL A 216 46.86 -5.79 10.75
N ARG A 217 47.49 -4.71 10.28
CA ARG A 217 46.80 -3.55 9.72
C ARG A 217 45.89 -3.91 8.55
N LYS A 218 46.35 -4.74 7.61
CA LYS A 218 45.52 -5.22 6.49
C LYS A 218 44.30 -6.01 6.97
N SER A 219 44.47 -6.89 7.96
CA SER A 219 43.34 -7.64 8.55
C SER A 219 42.36 -6.75 9.33
N LEU A 220 42.85 -5.65 9.92
CA LEU A 220 42.02 -4.65 10.59
C LEU A 220 41.23 -3.80 9.59
N GLU A 221 41.86 -3.37 8.49
CA GLU A 221 41.21 -2.63 7.39
C GLU A 221 40.14 -3.51 6.71
N GLU A 222 40.40 -4.81 6.51
CA GLU A 222 39.42 -5.80 6.04
C GLU A 222 38.26 -5.99 7.04
N SER A 223 38.55 -6.04 8.34
CA SER A 223 37.53 -6.13 9.39
C SER A 223 36.65 -4.87 9.47
N GLN A 224 37.25 -3.68 9.34
CA GLN A 224 36.55 -2.41 9.29
C GLN A 224 35.64 -2.31 8.05
N ALA A 225 36.09 -2.78 6.89
CA ALA A 225 35.25 -2.84 5.69
C ALA A 225 34.02 -3.74 5.90
N VAL A 226 34.20 -4.93 6.49
CA VAL A 226 33.08 -5.83 6.83
C VAL A 226 32.12 -5.21 7.86
N LEU A 227 32.63 -4.44 8.83
CA LEU A 227 31.80 -3.72 9.79
C LEU A 227 30.98 -2.61 9.12
N LEU A 228 31.59 -1.83 8.21
CA LEU A 228 30.90 -0.78 7.45
C LEU A 228 29.79 -1.34 6.56
N TYR A 229 30.03 -2.47 5.87
CA TYR A 229 28.97 -3.15 5.10
C TYR A 229 27.80 -3.61 5.98
N ARG A 230 28.09 -4.12 7.19
CA ARG A 230 27.03 -4.50 8.16
C ARG A 230 26.28 -3.30 8.71
N MET A 231 26.96 -2.16 8.92
CA MET A 231 26.30 -0.91 9.31
C MET A 231 25.34 -0.43 8.21
N GLN A 232 25.78 -0.43 6.94
CA GLN A 232 24.93 -0.01 5.82
C GLN A 232 23.70 -0.93 5.61
N ASP A 233 23.86 -2.25 5.75
CA ASP A 233 22.73 -3.19 5.68
C ASP A 233 21.74 -3.01 6.86
N MET A 234 22.28 -2.72 8.06
CA MET A 234 21.47 -2.38 9.22
C MET A 234 20.77 -1.02 9.06
N GLU A 235 21.41 -0.01 8.50
CA GLU A 235 20.80 1.31 8.19
C GLU A 235 19.66 1.17 7.19
N VAL A 236 19.88 0.42 6.10
CA VAL A 236 18.84 0.09 5.10
C VAL A 236 17.69 -0.70 5.73
N THR A 237 17.97 -1.57 6.70
CA THR A 237 16.94 -2.31 7.44
C THR A 237 16.15 -1.41 8.39
N VAL A 238 16.83 -0.57 9.17
CA VAL A 238 16.20 0.43 10.06
C VAL A 238 15.32 1.40 9.28
N GLU A 239 15.71 1.80 8.06
CA GLU A 239 14.90 2.69 7.23
C GLU A 239 13.64 1.99 6.67
N LYS A 240 13.70 0.69 6.34
CA LYS A 240 12.50 -0.11 6.02
C LYS A 240 11.56 -0.25 7.22
N GLU A 241 12.10 -0.42 8.43
CA GLU A 241 11.30 -0.47 9.65
C GLU A 241 10.66 0.89 9.96
N ARG A 242 11.36 2.02 9.76
CA ARG A 242 10.77 3.38 9.86
C ARG A 242 9.62 3.56 8.87
N GLN A 243 9.78 3.11 7.63
CA GLN A 243 8.72 3.18 6.62
C GLN A 243 7.50 2.33 7.02
N GLN A 244 7.71 1.12 7.55
CA GLN A 244 6.63 0.29 8.12
C GLN A 244 5.93 0.97 9.30
N VAL A 245 6.67 1.58 10.23
CA VAL A 245 6.10 2.34 11.36
C VAL A 245 5.25 3.51 10.86
N HIS A 246 5.67 4.24 9.82
CA HIS A 246 4.87 5.30 9.23
C HIS A 246 3.61 4.80 8.49
N ILE A 247 3.66 3.61 7.89
CA ILE A 247 2.46 2.95 7.33
C ILE A 247 1.50 2.57 8.46
N LEU A 248 1.97 1.85 9.48
CA LEU A 248 1.17 1.47 10.65
C LEU A 248 0.58 2.67 11.39
N GLN A 249 1.29 3.80 11.44
CA GLN A 249 0.80 5.04 12.03
C GLN A 249 -0.30 5.70 11.18
N ARG A 250 -0.19 5.66 9.84
CA ARG A 250 -1.27 6.08 8.93
C ARG A 250 -2.49 5.17 9.09
N ASP A 251 -2.30 3.86 9.12
CA ASP A 251 -3.36 2.87 9.23
C ASP A 251 -4.09 2.97 10.57
N TYR A 252 -3.35 3.18 11.67
CA TYR A 252 -3.92 3.49 12.99
C TYR A 252 -4.78 4.75 12.97
N ASN A 253 -4.29 5.83 12.34
CA ASN A 253 -5.04 7.08 12.24
C ASN A 253 -6.31 6.93 11.37
N SER A 254 -6.24 6.17 10.27
CA SER A 254 -7.41 5.84 9.45
C SER A 254 -8.44 5.03 10.24
N LEU A 255 -8.00 3.96 10.91
CA LEU A 255 -8.85 3.13 11.75
C LEU A 255 -9.49 3.94 12.90
N HIS A 256 -8.77 4.91 13.47
CA HIS A 256 -9.33 5.80 14.49
C HIS A 256 -10.43 6.71 13.93
N GLN A 257 -10.25 7.26 12.72
CA GLN A 257 -11.28 8.02 12.01
C GLN A 257 -12.49 7.14 11.65
N ASP A 258 -12.27 5.92 11.16
CA ASP A 258 -13.34 4.96 10.86
C ASP A 258 -14.14 4.57 12.13
N ILE A 259 -13.47 4.40 13.27
CA ILE A 259 -14.12 4.18 14.57
C ILE A 259 -14.94 5.39 15.00
N GLN A 260 -14.44 6.62 14.82
CA GLN A 260 -15.19 7.83 15.13
C GLN A 260 -16.43 7.98 14.22
N ILE A 261 -16.27 7.84 12.91
CA ILE A 261 -17.36 7.88 11.92
C ILE A 261 -18.39 6.78 12.24
N SER A 262 -17.95 5.60 12.67
CA SER A 262 -18.85 4.52 13.08
C SER A 262 -19.64 4.84 14.36
N ARG A 263 -19.03 5.52 15.34
CA ARG A 263 -19.72 6.02 16.55
C ARG A 263 -20.74 7.10 16.20
N GLU A 264 -20.38 8.06 15.35
CA GLU A 264 -21.30 9.11 14.89
C GLU A 264 -22.48 8.55 14.08
N ARG A 265 -22.27 7.46 13.33
CA ARG A 265 -23.36 6.72 12.67
C ARG A 265 -24.23 5.97 13.67
N LEU A 266 -23.63 5.25 14.63
CA LEU A 266 -24.37 4.55 15.68
C LEU A 266 -25.27 5.50 16.46
N GLN A 267 -24.75 6.65 16.90
CA GLN A 267 -25.53 7.67 17.63
C GLN A 267 -26.71 8.21 16.81
N LYS A 268 -26.56 8.33 15.48
CA LYS A 268 -27.66 8.73 14.57
C LYS A 268 -28.70 7.63 14.39
N GLU A 269 -28.30 6.37 14.35
CA GLU A 269 -29.25 5.24 14.33
C GLU A 269 -29.93 5.03 15.69
N GLU A 270 -29.27 5.30 16.82
CA GLU A 270 -29.88 5.32 18.15
C GLU A 270 -30.94 6.43 18.25
N GLN A 271 -30.65 7.64 17.75
CA GLN A 271 -31.63 8.73 17.65
C GLN A 271 -32.82 8.36 16.75
N ARG A 272 -32.59 7.70 15.61
CA ARG A 272 -33.64 7.19 14.72
C ARG A 272 -34.48 6.09 15.37
N ALA A 273 -33.85 5.18 16.12
CA ALA A 273 -34.56 4.14 16.86
C ALA A 273 -35.51 4.75 17.90
N VAL A 274 -35.04 5.74 18.67
CA VAL A 274 -35.89 6.48 19.62
C VAL A 274 -37.05 7.22 18.93
N GLN A 275 -36.82 7.82 17.75
CA GLN A 275 -37.88 8.45 16.96
C GLN A 275 -38.92 7.41 16.47
N LEU A 276 -38.46 6.28 15.94
CA LEU A 276 -39.34 5.19 15.48
C LEU A 276 -40.09 4.51 16.63
N GLU A 277 -39.49 4.40 17.82
CA GLU A 277 -40.18 3.94 19.02
C GLU A 277 -41.28 4.91 19.46
N GLN A 278 -41.01 6.23 19.42
CA GLN A 278 -42.01 7.26 19.69
C GLN A 278 -43.16 7.19 18.68
N GLU A 279 -42.88 7.13 17.38
CA GLU A 279 -43.90 6.92 16.33
C GLU A 279 -44.70 5.62 16.56
N CYS A 280 -44.05 4.52 16.93
CA CYS A 280 -44.72 3.27 17.27
C CYS A 280 -45.61 3.37 18.52
N THR A 281 -45.23 4.17 19.53
CA THR A 281 -46.11 4.42 20.69
C THR A 281 -47.30 5.30 20.34
N GLN A 282 -47.12 6.32 19.50
CA GLN A 282 -48.23 7.12 18.99
C GLN A 282 -49.20 6.26 18.18
N LEU A 283 -48.70 5.50 17.21
CA LEU A 283 -49.52 4.61 16.35
C LEU A 283 -50.27 3.53 17.14
N LYS A 284 -49.72 3.04 18.27
CA LYS A 284 -50.45 2.17 19.20
C LYS A 284 -51.61 2.90 19.88
N SER A 285 -51.37 4.09 20.45
CA SER A 285 -52.43 4.88 21.08
C SER A 285 -53.53 5.31 20.09
N ASP A 286 -53.15 5.62 18.85
CA ASP A 286 -54.06 5.85 17.72
C ASP A 286 -54.93 4.62 17.45
N LEU A 287 -54.33 3.43 17.37
CA LEU A 287 -55.03 2.17 17.11
C LEU A 287 -55.98 1.81 18.26
N GLU A 288 -55.53 1.91 19.51
CA GLU A 288 -56.35 1.72 20.71
C GLU A 288 -57.55 2.69 20.75
N SER A 289 -57.34 3.96 20.39
CA SER A 289 -58.42 4.95 20.29
C SER A 289 -59.44 4.62 19.19
N ARG A 290 -58.98 4.10 18.05
CA ARG A 290 -59.83 3.63 16.95
C ARG A 290 -60.61 2.38 17.34
N GLU A 291 -59.99 1.43 18.02
CA GLU A 291 -60.64 0.20 18.48
C GLU A 291 -61.71 0.48 19.56
N SER A 292 -61.46 1.43 20.47
CA SER A 292 -62.49 1.94 21.39
C SER A 292 -63.67 2.60 20.66
N THR A 293 -63.41 3.30 19.55
CA THR A 293 -64.44 3.93 18.73
C THR A 293 -65.23 2.92 17.90
N ILE A 294 -64.57 1.88 17.35
CA ILE A 294 -65.23 0.75 16.68
C ILE A 294 -66.12 -0.01 17.66
N SER A 295 -65.66 -0.22 18.90
CA SER A 295 -66.46 -0.86 19.96
C SER A 295 -67.74 -0.08 20.25
N ARG A 296 -67.63 1.25 20.46
CA ARG A 296 -68.78 2.16 20.65
C ARG A 296 -69.73 2.13 19.45
N LEU A 297 -69.22 2.21 18.21
CA LEU A 297 -70.05 2.11 16.99
C LEU A 297 -70.74 0.74 16.86
N GLY A 298 -70.13 -0.33 17.38
CA GLY A 298 -70.75 -1.66 17.45
C GLY A 298 -71.92 -1.72 18.44
N GLU A 299 -71.81 -1.04 19.59
CA GLU A 299 -72.88 -0.89 20.57
C GLU A 299 -74.01 0.01 20.05
N GLU A 300 -73.68 1.16 19.46
CA GLU A 300 -74.63 2.05 18.77
C GLU A 300 -75.40 1.29 17.68
N LYS A 301 -74.71 0.54 16.81
CA LYS A 301 -75.35 -0.32 15.80
C LYS A 301 -76.30 -1.34 16.43
N LYS A 302 -75.91 -1.98 17.54
CA LYS A 302 -76.72 -2.98 18.24
C LYS A 302 -77.98 -2.36 18.86
N THR A 303 -77.88 -1.18 19.48
CA THR A 303 -79.04 -0.46 20.02
C THR A 303 -79.98 0.04 18.92
N ALA A 304 -79.43 0.59 17.83
CA ALA A 304 -80.20 0.98 16.65
C ALA A 304 -80.94 -0.21 16.03
N GLN A 305 -80.28 -1.36 15.87
CA GLN A 305 -80.90 -2.59 15.37
C GLN A 305 -82.05 -3.07 16.27
N LEU A 306 -81.89 -3.04 17.59
CA LEU A 306 -82.97 -3.37 18.53
C LEU A 306 -84.16 -2.39 18.44
N SER A 307 -83.90 -1.09 18.23
CA SER A 307 -84.96 -0.10 18.03
C SER A 307 -85.71 -0.31 16.71
N LEU A 308 -85.01 -0.70 15.64
CA LEU A 308 -85.60 -0.99 14.33
C LEU A 308 -86.46 -2.27 14.37
N SER A 309 -86.00 -3.32 15.05
CA SER A 309 -86.81 -4.53 15.27
C SER A 309 -88.11 -4.21 16.00
N ARG A 310 -88.06 -3.42 17.09
CA ARG A 310 -89.27 -2.99 17.81
C ARG A 310 -90.22 -2.17 16.93
N ALA A 311 -89.70 -1.19 16.19
CA ALA A 311 -90.51 -0.39 15.27
C ALA A 311 -91.13 -1.24 14.14
N HIS A 312 -90.51 -2.36 13.76
CA HIS A 312 -91.07 -3.31 12.80
C HIS A 312 -92.18 -4.20 13.43
N GLU A 313 -92.05 -4.58 14.70
CA GLU A 313 -93.10 -5.28 15.46
C GLU A 313 -94.34 -4.38 15.65
N GLU A 314 -94.12 -3.12 16.05
CA GLU A 314 -95.17 -2.08 16.16
C GLU A 314 -95.86 -1.84 14.80
N ASN A 315 -95.10 -1.75 13.70
CA ASN A 315 -95.66 -1.64 12.35
C ASN A 315 -96.47 -2.89 11.92
N ALA A 316 -96.10 -4.08 12.38
CA ALA A 316 -96.85 -5.30 12.08
C ALA A 316 -98.20 -5.32 12.85
N GLN A 317 -98.21 -4.88 14.11
CA GLN A 317 -99.42 -4.71 14.92
C GLN A 317 -100.37 -3.70 14.26
N LEU A 318 -99.90 -2.48 13.95
CA LEU A 318 -100.71 -1.44 13.28
C LEU A 318 -101.28 -1.91 11.92
N ARG A 319 -100.53 -2.72 11.16
CA ARG A 319 -101.04 -3.31 9.90
C ARG A 319 -102.17 -4.31 10.14
N SER A 320 -102.13 -5.08 11.23
CA SER A 320 -103.22 -5.98 11.59
C SER A 320 -104.48 -5.21 12.03
N GLU A 321 -104.32 -4.14 12.80
CA GLU A 321 -105.42 -3.25 13.21
C GLU A 321 -106.08 -2.56 12.02
N ILE A 322 -105.29 -2.00 11.09
CA ILE A 322 -105.78 -1.41 9.84
C ILE A 322 -106.56 -2.44 9.01
N THR A 323 -106.16 -3.71 9.02
CA THR A 323 -106.86 -4.77 8.30
C THR A 323 -108.22 -5.08 8.95
N ALA A 324 -108.26 -5.24 10.28
CA ALA A 324 -109.51 -5.43 11.02
C ALA A 324 -110.48 -4.24 10.87
N LEU A 325 -109.98 -3.00 10.86
CA LEU A 325 -110.77 -1.80 10.62
C LEU A 325 -111.36 -1.75 9.21
N ARG A 326 -110.65 -2.25 8.19
CA ARG A 326 -111.19 -2.38 6.81
C ARG A 326 -112.32 -3.38 6.74
N GLU A 327 -112.17 -4.56 7.35
CA GLU A 327 -113.27 -5.53 7.40
C GLU A 327 -114.54 -4.98 8.08
N VAL A 328 -114.38 -4.12 9.10
CA VAL A 328 -115.52 -3.45 9.75
C VAL A 328 -116.14 -2.41 8.81
N ALA A 329 -115.33 -1.61 8.10
CA ALA A 329 -115.81 -0.64 7.13
C ALA A 329 -116.59 -1.31 5.97
N GLU A 330 -116.09 -2.43 5.44
CA GLU A 330 -116.78 -3.22 4.40
C GLU A 330 -118.14 -3.76 4.90
N LYS A 331 -118.20 -4.26 6.14
CA LYS A 331 -119.47 -4.70 6.78
C LYS A 331 -120.46 -3.54 6.93
N VAL A 332 -120.00 -2.33 7.27
CA VAL A 332 -120.84 -1.12 7.34
C VAL A 332 -121.30 -0.66 5.96
N GLN A 333 -120.47 -0.76 4.92
CA GLN A 333 -120.85 -0.44 3.55
C GLN A 333 -122.01 -1.34 3.07
N VAL A 334 -121.90 -2.67 3.25
CA VAL A 334 -122.95 -3.63 2.85
C VAL A 334 -124.28 -3.34 3.56
N LEU A 335 -124.26 -2.92 4.84
CA LEU A 335 -125.46 -2.52 5.56
C LEU A 335 -126.09 -1.22 5.03
N ASN A 336 -125.28 -0.24 4.63
CA ASN A 336 -125.76 0.98 3.97
C ASN A 336 -126.37 0.70 2.59
N GLU A 337 -125.79 -0.20 1.82
CA GLU A 337 -126.33 -0.63 0.51
C GLU A 337 -127.69 -1.32 0.68
N GLN A 338 -127.83 -2.21 1.68
CA GLN A 338 -129.11 -2.84 2.05
C GLN A 338 -130.19 -1.82 2.49
N LEU A 339 -129.82 -0.84 3.32
CA LEU A 339 -130.75 0.22 3.74
C LEU A 339 -131.19 1.09 2.55
N THR A 340 -130.27 1.41 1.64
CA THR A 340 -130.56 2.19 0.43
C THR A 340 -131.55 1.46 -0.48
N GLN A 341 -131.40 0.15 -0.62
CA GLN A 341 -132.34 -0.71 -1.36
C GLN A 341 -133.74 -0.70 -0.73
N GLN A 342 -133.87 -0.84 0.59
CA GLN A 342 -135.16 -0.74 1.29
C GLN A 342 -135.84 0.63 1.10
N CYS A 343 -135.06 1.72 1.11
CA CYS A 343 -135.58 3.05 0.81
C CYS A 343 -136.08 3.18 -0.65
N ALA A 344 -135.43 2.52 -1.62
CA ALA A 344 -135.91 2.50 -3.01
C ALA A 344 -137.23 1.72 -3.15
N GLU A 345 -137.34 0.56 -2.49
CA GLU A 345 -138.55 -0.27 -2.48
C GLU A 345 -139.75 0.46 -1.86
N LEU A 346 -139.57 1.09 -0.69
CA LEU A 346 -140.61 1.91 -0.04
C LEU A 346 -141.09 3.06 -0.94
N ASN A 347 -140.17 3.76 -1.62
CA ASN A 347 -140.51 4.82 -2.56
C ASN A 347 -141.26 4.31 -3.81
N SER A 348 -141.07 3.05 -4.21
CA SER A 348 -141.85 2.45 -5.29
C SER A 348 -143.30 2.16 -4.86
N GLY A 349 -143.50 1.60 -3.65
CA GLY A 349 -144.83 1.34 -3.10
C GLY A 349 -145.65 2.61 -2.91
N LEU A 350 -145.01 3.68 -2.42
CA LEU A 350 -145.66 4.98 -2.24
C LEU A 350 -146.18 5.58 -3.56
N ARG A 351 -145.45 5.41 -4.67
CA ARG A 351 -145.90 5.85 -6.01
C ARG A 351 -147.11 5.07 -6.50
N ASN A 352 -147.13 3.74 -6.29
CA ASN A 352 -148.24 2.89 -6.71
C ASN A 352 -149.54 3.27 -5.99
N VAL A 353 -149.50 3.40 -4.66
CA VAL A 353 -150.66 3.86 -3.85
C VAL A 353 -151.13 5.27 -4.26
N THR A 354 -150.21 6.14 -4.65
CA THR A 354 -150.54 7.49 -5.16
C THR A 354 -151.30 7.42 -6.50
N MET A 355 -150.94 6.50 -7.41
CA MET A 355 -151.68 6.26 -8.66
C MET A 355 -153.06 5.66 -8.41
N GLU A 356 -153.17 4.65 -7.53
CA GLU A 356 -154.46 4.02 -7.19
C GLU A 356 -155.46 5.02 -6.61
N ASN A 357 -155.00 5.90 -5.72
CA ASN A 357 -155.83 6.96 -5.14
C ASN A 357 -156.29 7.99 -6.19
N ALA A 358 -155.46 8.29 -7.19
CA ALA A 358 -155.84 9.17 -8.30
C ALA A 358 -156.92 8.53 -9.20
N GLN A 359 -156.87 7.21 -9.44
CA GLN A 359 -157.90 6.49 -10.20
C GLN A 359 -159.27 6.52 -9.49
N LEU A 360 -159.29 6.27 -8.18
CA LEU A 360 -160.53 6.29 -7.38
C LEU A 360 -161.25 7.66 -7.42
N ILE A 361 -160.51 8.76 -7.52
CA ILE A 361 -161.08 10.11 -7.66
C ILE A 361 -161.81 10.27 -9.01
N VAL A 362 -161.27 9.71 -10.10
CA VAL A 362 -161.90 9.75 -11.43
C VAL A 362 -163.19 8.93 -11.44
N ASP A 363 -163.16 7.72 -10.87
CA ASP A 363 -164.32 6.83 -10.81
C ASP A 363 -165.45 7.44 -9.95
N HIS A 364 -165.12 8.14 -8.86
CA HIS A 364 -166.09 8.87 -8.05
C HIS A 364 -166.73 10.05 -8.78
N GLN A 365 -165.96 10.80 -9.59
CA GLN A 365 -166.50 11.88 -10.43
C GLN A 365 -167.45 11.36 -11.52
N ALA A 366 -167.19 10.18 -12.08
CA ALA A 366 -168.10 9.54 -13.04
C ALA A 366 -169.44 9.18 -12.40
N ALA A 367 -169.43 8.58 -11.20
CA ALA A 367 -170.64 8.19 -10.48
C ALA A 367 -171.55 9.38 -10.12
N LEU A 368 -170.97 10.51 -9.69
CA LEU A 368 -171.70 11.75 -9.39
C LEU A 368 -172.49 12.28 -10.59
N LYS A 369 -171.95 12.13 -11.81
CA LYS A 369 -172.56 12.65 -13.04
C LYS A 369 -173.84 11.89 -13.43
N VAL A 370 -173.87 10.56 -13.18
CA VAL A 370 -175.03 9.70 -13.47
C VAL A 370 -176.22 10.02 -12.55
N GLU A 371 -175.98 10.33 -11.27
CA GLU A 371 -177.06 10.73 -10.36
C GLU A 371 -177.62 12.14 -10.67
N GLN A 372 -176.80 13.05 -11.22
CA GLN A 372 -177.29 14.35 -11.70
C GLN A 372 -178.29 14.21 -12.86
N GLU A 373 -178.02 13.31 -13.82
CA GLU A 373 -178.93 13.04 -14.94
C GLU A 373 -180.27 12.43 -14.48
N LYS A 374 -180.23 11.53 -13.48
CA LYS A 374 -181.42 10.97 -12.81
C LYS A 374 -182.32 12.02 -12.16
N ILE A 375 -181.72 13.02 -11.50
CA ILE A 375 -182.48 14.09 -10.82
C ILE A 375 -183.21 14.97 -11.84
N ASN A 376 -182.57 15.28 -12.97
CA ASN A 376 -183.16 16.10 -14.03
C ASN A 376 -184.40 15.45 -14.65
N GLN A 377 -184.41 14.13 -14.85
CA GLN A 377 -185.60 13.41 -15.35
C GLN A 377 -186.80 13.54 -14.41
N LYS A 378 -186.58 13.41 -13.08
CA LYS A 378 -187.66 13.53 -12.07
C LYS A 378 -188.25 14.94 -11.97
N LEU A 379 -187.50 15.98 -12.33
CA LEU A 379 -188.02 17.35 -12.37
C LEU A 379 -189.00 17.54 -13.54
N GLN A 380 -188.67 17.02 -14.73
CA GLN A 380 -189.56 17.09 -15.90
C GLN A 380 -190.91 16.40 -15.69
N GLU A 381 -190.95 15.31 -14.91
CA GLU A 381 -192.21 14.64 -14.54
C GLU A 381 -193.10 15.51 -13.62
N GLN A 382 -192.52 16.38 -12.79
CA GLN A 382 -193.28 17.26 -11.89
C GLN A 382 -193.86 18.48 -12.62
N ASP A 383 -193.13 19.07 -13.57
CA ASP A 383 -193.62 20.22 -14.35
C ASP A 383 -194.90 19.87 -15.14
N LEU A 384 -194.96 18.67 -15.73
CA LEU A 384 -196.14 18.17 -16.45
C LEU A 384 -197.40 18.07 -15.55
N ILE A 385 -197.23 17.81 -14.25
CA ILE A 385 -198.33 17.77 -13.27
C ILE A 385 -198.77 19.20 -12.90
N LEU A 386 -197.83 20.14 -12.79
CA LEU A 386 -198.11 21.53 -12.44
C LEU A 386 -198.91 22.26 -13.53
N ASP A 387 -198.63 22.01 -14.82
CA ASP A 387 -199.39 22.64 -15.91
C ASP A 387 -200.83 22.12 -16.04
N ALA A 388 -201.09 20.85 -15.70
CA ALA A 388 -202.46 20.32 -15.59
C ALA A 388 -203.28 21.03 -14.48
N ALA A 389 -202.64 21.35 -13.35
CA ALA A 389 -203.27 22.14 -12.29
C ALA A 389 -203.55 23.59 -12.73
N ARG A 390 -202.60 24.23 -13.44
CA ARG A 390 -202.75 25.60 -13.97
C ARG A 390 -203.88 25.72 -14.99
N ALA A 391 -204.04 24.74 -15.87
CA ALA A 391 -205.16 24.67 -16.82
C ALA A 391 -206.52 24.64 -16.09
N THR A 392 -206.60 23.97 -14.94
CA THR A 392 -207.82 23.89 -14.13
C THR A 392 -208.14 25.22 -13.45
N ILE A 393 -207.17 25.85 -12.78
CA ILE A 393 -207.33 27.15 -12.11
C ILE A 393 -207.73 28.26 -13.10
N THR A 394 -207.17 28.24 -14.30
CA THR A 394 -207.48 29.21 -15.37
C THR A 394 -208.96 29.17 -15.77
N ARG A 395 -209.61 27.99 -15.68
CA ARG A 395 -211.01 27.80 -16.04
C ARG A 395 -211.97 28.47 -15.06
N GLU A 396 -211.67 28.46 -13.77
CA GLU A 396 -212.49 29.14 -12.75
C GLU A 396 -212.31 30.67 -12.80
N LEU A 397 -211.09 31.13 -13.06
CA LEU A 397 -210.81 32.56 -13.26
C LEU A 397 -211.66 33.17 -14.39
N GLN A 398 -211.92 32.39 -15.45
CA GLN A 398 -212.74 32.81 -16.59
C GLN A 398 -214.22 33.03 -16.22
N ILE A 399 -214.76 32.30 -15.24
CA ILE A 399 -216.14 32.46 -14.76
C ILE A 399 -216.26 33.79 -14.00
N VAL A 400 -215.34 34.04 -13.07
CA VAL A 400 -215.29 35.28 -12.27
C VAL A 400 -215.09 36.53 -13.15
N GLN A 401 -214.36 36.40 -14.26
CA GLN A 401 -214.22 37.49 -15.24
C GLN A 401 -215.54 37.86 -15.94
N ASN A 402 -216.42 36.89 -16.22
CA ASN A 402 -217.70 37.16 -16.88
C ASN A 402 -218.67 37.93 -15.97
N GLU A 403 -218.70 37.62 -14.67
CA GLU A 403 -219.51 38.34 -13.67
C GLU A 403 -219.00 39.78 -13.50
N LYS A 404 -217.67 39.96 -13.41
CA LYS A 404 -217.03 41.29 -13.39
C LYS A 404 -217.38 42.12 -14.63
N ALA A 405 -217.41 41.51 -15.81
CA ALA A 405 -217.74 42.18 -17.07
C ALA A 405 -219.22 42.62 -17.19
N GLN A 406 -220.11 42.16 -16.30
CA GLN A 406 -221.50 42.62 -16.22
C GLN A 406 -221.58 43.98 -15.50
N LEU A 407 -221.01 44.08 -14.30
CA LEU A 407 -221.04 45.28 -13.47
C LEU A 407 -220.23 46.45 -14.03
N GLN A 408 -219.19 46.18 -14.83
CA GLN A 408 -218.32 47.23 -15.34
C GLN A 408 -218.96 48.10 -16.43
N ARG A 409 -219.93 47.55 -17.20
CA ARG A 409 -220.69 48.29 -18.23
C ARG A 409 -221.56 49.43 -17.67
N GLU A 410 -222.03 49.31 -16.43
CA GLU A 410 -222.85 50.33 -15.77
C GLU A 410 -221.99 51.50 -15.23
N MET A 411 -220.72 51.24 -14.90
CA MET A 411 -219.78 52.27 -14.42
C MET A 411 -219.23 53.18 -15.53
N GLU A 412 -219.19 52.70 -16.78
CA GLU A 412 -218.58 53.41 -17.90
C GLU A 412 -219.55 54.40 -18.57
N THR A 413 -220.87 54.13 -18.53
CA THR A 413 -221.91 55.06 -19.02
C THR A 413 -222.06 56.33 -18.19
N LEU A 414 -221.68 56.32 -16.90
CA LEU A 414 -221.63 57.53 -16.06
C LEU A 414 -220.31 58.30 -16.20
N ARG A 415 -219.19 57.64 -16.50
CA ARG A 415 -217.88 58.30 -16.72
C ARG A 415 -217.81 59.11 -18.01
N ALA A 416 -218.63 58.78 -19.02
CA ALA A 416 -218.74 59.53 -20.27
C ALA A 416 -219.25 60.99 -20.13
N LYS A 417 -219.68 61.43 -18.93
CA LYS A 417 -220.25 62.76 -18.66
C LYS A 417 -219.37 63.68 -17.82
N LEU A 418 -218.09 63.35 -17.64
CA LEU A 418 -217.12 64.12 -16.85
C LEU A 418 -215.78 64.36 -17.61
N ALA A 419 -215.78 64.47 -18.93
CA ALA A 419 -216.20 65.64 -19.70
C ALA A 419 -215.37 66.92 -19.46
N ASN A 420 -214.60 67.27 -20.50
CA ASN A 420 -214.67 68.60 -21.13
C ASN A 420 -214.38 69.85 -20.28
N CYS A 421 -213.41 69.79 -19.35
CA CYS A 421 -212.83 70.98 -18.72
C CYS A 421 -211.30 70.92 -18.50
N LYS A 422 -210.57 71.36 -19.53
CA LYS A 422 -209.40 72.26 -19.45
C LYS A 422 -208.18 71.91 -18.53
N GLN A 423 -207.09 71.56 -19.23
CA GLN A 423 -205.92 72.45 -19.47
C GLN A 423 -204.75 72.54 -18.43
N LYS A 424 -203.51 72.31 -18.95
CA LYS A 424 -202.15 72.59 -18.39
C LYS A 424 -201.72 71.71 -17.19
N ALA A 425 -200.46 71.32 -17.01
CA ALA A 425 -199.19 71.45 -17.78
C ALA A 425 -198.14 70.46 -17.15
N CYS A 426 -196.99 70.07 -17.73
CA CYS A 426 -196.40 70.13 -19.08
C CYS A 426 -195.22 69.11 -19.16
N PRO A 427 -194.77 68.69 -20.37
CA PRO A 427 -193.49 67.98 -20.56
C PRO A 427 -192.36 68.93 -21.03
N ALA A 428 -191.23 68.97 -20.30
CA ALA A 428 -190.06 69.83 -20.55
C ALA A 428 -188.87 69.44 -19.63
N THR A 429 -187.58 69.74 -19.87
CA THR A 429 -186.73 69.98 -21.07
C THR A 429 -185.26 70.05 -20.62
N GLU A 430 -184.32 69.38 -21.32
CA GLU A 430 -182.86 69.69 -21.36
C GLU A 430 -182.05 69.66 -20.03
N SER A 431 -180.71 69.77 -19.96
CA SER A 431 -179.52 69.44 -20.78
C SER A 431 -178.35 70.26 -20.17
N ILE A 432 -177.09 69.83 -20.33
CA ILE A 432 -175.87 70.52 -19.89
C ILE A 432 -175.69 70.67 -18.35
N ALA A 433 -175.18 69.61 -17.72
CA ALA A 433 -174.31 69.69 -16.53
C ALA A 433 -173.47 68.40 -16.41
N THR A 434 -172.43 68.29 -17.24
CA THR A 434 -171.50 67.15 -17.24
C THR A 434 -170.47 67.22 -16.09
N GLN A 435 -169.66 66.16 -15.96
CA GLN A 435 -168.25 66.25 -15.53
C GLN A 435 -167.93 66.23 -14.00
N THR A 436 -168.49 65.26 -13.25
CA THR A 436 -168.03 64.94 -11.88
C THR A 436 -167.64 63.47 -11.66
N GLU A 437 -168.45 62.49 -12.10
CA GLU A 437 -168.31 61.09 -11.66
C GLU A 437 -167.41 60.20 -12.54
N LEU A 438 -166.40 60.77 -13.21
CA LEU A 438 -165.32 60.02 -13.89
C LEU A 438 -163.96 60.14 -13.17
N LEU A 439 -163.91 60.78 -11.99
CA LEU A 439 -162.66 61.07 -11.25
C LEU A 439 -162.66 60.58 -9.78
N GLY A 440 -163.72 59.91 -9.32
CA GLY A 440 -163.89 59.58 -7.89
C GLY A 440 -162.98 58.49 -7.32
N SER A 441 -162.35 57.65 -8.14
CA SER A 441 -161.72 56.39 -7.70
C SER A 441 -160.17 56.35 -7.76
N MET A 442 -159.51 57.31 -8.42
CA MET A 442 -158.04 57.32 -8.59
C MET A 442 -157.29 58.20 -7.58
N VAL A 443 -157.95 59.24 -7.04
CA VAL A 443 -157.35 60.21 -6.11
C VAL A 443 -156.64 59.58 -4.90
N PRO A 444 -157.24 58.67 -4.10
CA PRO A 444 -156.60 58.13 -2.91
C PRO A 444 -155.43 57.16 -3.20
N ARG A 445 -155.22 56.78 -4.47
CA ARG A 445 -154.10 55.91 -4.88
C ARG A 445 -152.84 56.74 -5.17
N LEU A 446 -152.99 57.79 -5.98
CA LEU A 446 -151.90 58.71 -6.32
C LEU A 446 -151.44 59.57 -5.13
N GLN A 447 -152.34 59.96 -4.23
CA GLN A 447 -151.94 60.65 -2.98
C GLN A 447 -151.00 59.79 -2.12
N LYS A 448 -151.28 58.49 -1.99
CA LYS A 448 -150.50 57.56 -1.15
C LYS A 448 -149.12 57.21 -1.73
N GLU A 449 -148.96 57.33 -3.05
CA GLU A 449 -147.68 57.18 -3.74
C GLU A 449 -146.84 58.46 -3.64
N LEU A 450 -147.47 59.64 -3.78
CA LEU A 450 -146.80 60.93 -3.56
C LEU A 450 -146.32 61.10 -2.11
N GLU A 451 -147.13 60.70 -1.13
CA GLU A 451 -146.79 60.79 0.30
C GLU A 451 -145.62 59.87 0.68
N ARG A 452 -145.49 58.71 0.02
CA ARG A 452 -144.32 57.82 0.15
C ARG A 452 -143.07 58.41 -0.49
N ALA A 453 -143.17 58.95 -1.71
CA ALA A 453 -142.05 59.58 -2.40
C ALA A 453 -141.51 60.82 -1.65
N LEU A 454 -142.38 61.57 -0.96
CA LEU A 454 -141.98 62.67 -0.09
C LEU A 454 -141.23 62.19 1.17
N GLN A 455 -141.65 61.07 1.77
CA GLN A 455 -140.92 60.47 2.90
C GLN A 455 -139.55 59.92 2.48
N GLU A 456 -139.44 59.29 1.30
CA GLU A 456 -138.15 58.82 0.76
C GLU A 456 -137.20 59.99 0.46
N ARG A 457 -137.71 61.09 -0.13
CA ARG A 457 -136.95 62.34 -0.33
C ARG A 457 -136.41 62.91 0.99
N ASP A 458 -137.22 62.93 2.04
CA ASP A 458 -136.86 63.55 3.32
C ASP A 458 -135.93 62.66 4.17
N CYS A 459 -135.85 61.36 3.87
CA CYS A 459 -134.80 60.47 4.36
C CYS A 459 -133.47 60.71 3.62
N LEU A 460 -133.50 60.81 2.28
CA LEU A 460 -132.31 61.05 1.46
C LEU A 460 -131.68 62.42 1.69
N LEU A 461 -132.49 63.45 1.99
CA LEU A 461 -131.99 64.77 2.42
C LEU A 461 -131.14 64.68 3.69
N LYS A 462 -131.62 63.96 4.71
CA LYS A 462 -130.90 63.75 5.98
C LYS A 462 -129.66 62.86 5.83
N GLU A 463 -129.60 62.06 4.78
CA GLU A 463 -128.42 61.26 4.44
C GLU A 463 -127.37 62.09 3.69
N LYS A 464 -127.81 62.96 2.78
CA LYS A 464 -126.97 63.98 2.14
C LYS A 464 -126.38 64.95 3.17
N GLU A 465 -127.17 65.44 4.11
CA GLU A 465 -126.71 66.33 5.20
C GLU A 465 -125.61 65.66 6.06
N ARG A 466 -125.75 64.37 6.39
CA ARG A 466 -124.70 63.61 7.10
C ARG A 466 -123.42 63.45 6.26
N LEU A 467 -123.54 63.18 4.96
CA LEU A 467 -122.39 63.09 4.06
C LEU A 467 -121.67 64.44 3.90
N GLU A 468 -122.41 65.55 3.89
CA GLU A 468 -121.86 66.91 3.87
C GLU A 468 -121.18 67.30 5.20
N GLU A 469 -121.56 66.68 6.34
CA GLU A 469 -120.85 66.80 7.63
C GLU A 469 -119.63 65.87 7.81
N GLU A 470 -119.57 64.72 7.10
CA GLU A 470 -118.41 63.80 7.18
C GLU A 470 -117.30 64.12 6.17
N MET A 471 -117.63 64.70 5.02
CA MET A 471 -116.65 65.15 4.02
C MET A 471 -115.56 66.10 4.60
N PRO A 472 -115.85 67.12 5.43
CA PRO A 472 -114.80 67.95 6.02
C PRO A 472 -113.92 67.21 7.05
N LYS A 473 -114.39 66.11 7.66
CA LYS A 473 -113.59 65.30 8.61
C LYS A 473 -112.57 64.45 7.86
N THR A 474 -113.01 63.71 6.85
CA THR A 474 -112.12 62.90 5.99
C THR A 474 -111.11 63.75 5.23
N ILE A 475 -111.47 64.98 4.81
CA ILE A 475 -110.52 65.95 4.25
C ILE A 475 -109.49 66.40 5.30
N HIS A 476 -109.88 66.62 6.56
CA HIS A 476 -108.96 67.00 7.63
C HIS A 476 -107.95 65.88 7.93
N GLU A 477 -108.42 64.64 8.05
CA GLU A 477 -107.60 63.45 8.27
C GLU A 477 -106.61 63.24 7.12
N LEU A 478 -107.06 63.32 5.86
CA LEU A 478 -106.17 63.22 4.69
C LEU A 478 -105.13 64.36 4.63
N MET A 479 -105.48 65.58 5.04
CA MET A 479 -104.52 66.69 5.15
C MET A 479 -103.51 66.50 6.28
N GLN A 480 -103.88 65.80 7.35
CA GLN A 480 -103.00 65.52 8.48
C GLN A 480 -102.03 64.38 8.15
N GLU A 481 -102.51 63.33 7.49
CA GLU A 481 -101.70 62.20 7.00
C GLU A 481 -100.69 62.66 5.93
N ASN A 482 -101.08 63.55 5.00
CA ASN A 482 -100.15 64.11 4.01
C ASN A 482 -98.99 64.89 4.67
N LYS A 483 -99.28 65.74 5.66
CA LYS A 483 -98.24 66.48 6.40
C LYS A 483 -97.28 65.56 7.15
N ARG A 484 -97.79 64.44 7.66
CA ARG A 484 -96.98 63.41 8.30
C ARG A 484 -96.06 62.71 7.29
N LEU A 485 -96.58 62.31 6.13
CA LEU A 485 -95.80 61.70 5.06
C LEU A 485 -94.75 62.66 4.47
N GLU A 486 -95.06 63.96 4.36
CA GLU A 486 -94.06 64.98 4.00
C GLU A 486 -92.95 65.09 5.04
N ALA A 487 -93.28 65.05 6.34
CA ALA A 487 -92.29 65.07 7.42
C ALA A 487 -91.38 63.82 7.36
N GLU A 488 -91.95 62.62 7.35
CA GLU A 488 -91.22 61.34 7.24
C GLU A 488 -90.34 61.28 5.97
N LEU A 489 -90.79 61.89 4.86
CA LEU A 489 -90.00 62.02 3.62
C LEU A 489 -88.85 63.05 3.75
N THR A 490 -89.01 64.13 4.52
CA THR A 490 -87.90 65.06 4.79
C THR A 490 -86.87 64.49 5.77
N GLU A 491 -87.32 63.76 6.79
CA GLU A 491 -86.47 63.06 7.76
C GLU A 491 -85.61 62.00 7.05
N SER A 492 -86.23 61.15 6.24
CA SER A 492 -85.54 60.18 5.36
C SER A 492 -84.49 60.83 4.45
N LYS A 493 -84.75 62.04 3.92
CA LYS A 493 -83.79 62.78 3.09
C LYS A 493 -82.60 63.32 3.89
N VAL A 494 -82.79 63.67 5.16
CA VAL A 494 -81.72 64.08 6.07
C VAL A 494 -80.85 62.88 6.45
N GLU A 495 -81.43 61.73 6.75
CA GLU A 495 -80.69 60.49 7.09
C GLU A 495 -79.85 59.94 5.92
N ILE A 496 -80.31 60.11 4.68
CA ILE A 496 -79.55 59.77 3.47
C ILE A 496 -78.24 60.58 3.34
N SER A 497 -78.13 61.74 3.99
CA SER A 497 -76.92 62.57 3.94
C SER A 497 -75.70 61.92 4.61
N PRO A 498 -75.68 61.62 5.92
CA PRO A 498 -74.53 60.97 6.56
C PRO A 498 -74.25 59.56 6.00
N LEU A 499 -75.28 58.82 5.55
CA LEU A 499 -75.08 57.51 4.93
C LEU A 499 -74.25 57.60 3.63
N LYS A 500 -74.41 58.66 2.83
CA LYS A 500 -73.55 58.92 1.66
C LYS A 500 -72.10 59.24 2.03
N ASP A 501 -71.87 59.87 3.17
CA ASP A 501 -70.51 60.16 3.64
C ASP A 501 -69.82 58.93 4.23
N VAL A 502 -70.55 58.09 4.97
CA VAL A 502 -70.06 56.76 5.38
C VAL A 502 -69.70 55.90 4.16
N LEU A 503 -70.53 55.90 3.12
CA LEU A 503 -70.21 55.22 1.84
C LEU A 503 -68.90 55.73 1.23
N ARG A 504 -68.71 57.05 1.13
CA ARG A 504 -67.47 57.66 0.60
C ARG A 504 -66.23 57.43 1.47
N VAL A 505 -66.39 57.09 2.75
CA VAL A 505 -65.28 56.64 3.61
C VAL A 505 -64.96 55.18 3.31
N LEU A 506 -65.97 54.29 3.28
CA LEU A 506 -65.80 52.87 2.99
C LEU A 506 -65.25 52.60 1.58
N GLU A 507 -65.61 53.42 0.57
CA GLU A 507 -65.02 53.35 -0.77
C GLU A 507 -63.50 53.64 -0.77
N LYS A 508 -63.07 54.66 -0.01
CA LYS A 508 -61.64 55.01 0.13
C LYS A 508 -60.88 53.94 0.92
N GLU A 509 -61.51 53.35 1.92
CA GLU A 509 -60.93 52.31 2.75
C GLU A 509 -60.77 50.99 1.98
N ASN A 510 -61.80 50.57 1.23
CA ASN A 510 -61.70 49.45 0.28
C ASN A 510 -60.62 49.68 -0.78
N LYS A 511 -60.45 50.92 -1.28
CA LYS A 511 -59.37 51.23 -2.24
C LYS A 511 -57.98 51.04 -1.60
N LYS A 512 -57.77 51.51 -0.37
CA LYS A 512 -56.54 51.26 0.39
C LYS A 512 -56.30 49.76 0.65
N LEU A 513 -57.35 49.01 0.99
CA LEU A 513 -57.26 47.56 1.21
C LEU A 513 -56.89 46.80 -0.08
N MET A 514 -57.40 47.21 -1.25
CA MET A 514 -56.92 46.69 -2.54
C MET A 514 -55.45 47.04 -2.80
N GLU A 515 -55.02 48.28 -2.54
CA GLU A 515 -53.63 48.71 -2.71
C GLU A 515 -52.67 47.93 -1.78
N GLN A 516 -53.10 47.64 -0.55
CA GLN A 516 -52.37 46.78 0.39
C GLN A 516 -52.37 45.30 -0.05
N LYS A 517 -53.49 44.78 -0.55
CA LYS A 517 -53.60 43.40 -1.06
C LYS A 517 -52.69 43.19 -2.28
N ALA A 518 -52.66 44.13 -3.22
CA ALA A 518 -51.76 44.09 -4.38
C ALA A 518 -50.28 44.17 -3.95
N ALA A 519 -49.94 44.96 -2.92
CA ALA A 519 -48.60 45.01 -2.36
C ALA A 519 -48.19 43.68 -1.69
N LEU A 520 -49.12 43.02 -0.97
CA LEU A 520 -48.92 41.69 -0.38
C LEU A 520 -48.78 40.60 -1.46
N GLU A 521 -49.61 40.62 -2.51
CA GLU A 521 -49.50 39.68 -3.64
C GLU A 521 -48.16 39.84 -4.39
N HIS A 522 -47.67 41.07 -4.53
CA HIS A 522 -46.34 41.34 -5.08
C HIS A 522 -45.20 40.85 -4.16
N GLN A 523 -45.33 41.02 -2.84
CA GLN A 523 -44.38 40.43 -1.89
C GLN A 523 -44.40 38.89 -1.96
N GLN A 524 -45.58 38.28 -2.08
CA GLN A 524 -45.73 36.82 -2.11
C GLN A 524 -45.18 36.20 -3.41
N THR A 525 -45.37 36.85 -4.57
CA THR A 525 -44.67 36.43 -5.81
C THR A 525 -43.15 36.56 -5.68
N ARG A 526 -42.66 37.60 -4.99
CA ARG A 526 -41.22 37.78 -4.75
C ARG A 526 -40.63 36.79 -3.75
N VAL A 527 -41.42 36.31 -2.78
CA VAL A 527 -41.04 35.19 -1.91
C VAL A 527 -40.94 33.90 -2.72
N GLN A 528 -41.93 33.60 -3.57
CA GLN A 528 -41.89 32.42 -4.45
C GLN A 528 -40.66 32.44 -5.39
N GLN A 529 -40.32 33.59 -5.97
CA GLN A 529 -39.10 33.74 -6.78
C GLN A 529 -37.82 33.46 -5.98
N LEU A 530 -37.75 33.91 -4.72
CA LEU A 530 -36.61 33.62 -3.84
C LEU A 530 -36.57 32.15 -3.40
N GLU A 531 -37.72 31.49 -3.25
CA GLU A 531 -37.83 30.05 -2.99
C GLU A 531 -37.35 29.22 -4.20
N GLU A 532 -37.71 29.63 -5.42
CA GLU A 532 -37.21 29.05 -6.68
C GLU A 532 -35.70 29.27 -6.86
N GLU A 533 -35.19 30.47 -6.58
CA GLU A 533 -33.74 30.75 -6.59
C GLU A 533 -33.00 29.87 -5.56
N VAL A 534 -33.49 29.78 -4.32
CA VAL A 534 -32.89 28.94 -3.26
C VAL A 534 -32.94 27.45 -3.62
N GLN A 535 -34.02 26.97 -4.23
CA GLN A 535 -34.10 25.59 -4.73
C GLN A 535 -33.06 25.33 -5.82
N SER A 536 -32.93 26.23 -6.81
CA SER A 536 -31.92 26.11 -7.86
C SER A 536 -30.48 26.11 -7.30
N LEU A 537 -30.22 26.88 -6.23
CA LEU A 537 -28.93 26.89 -5.52
C LEU A 537 -28.70 25.60 -4.73
N MET A 538 -29.73 24.95 -4.20
CA MET A 538 -29.60 23.60 -3.62
C MET A 538 -29.26 22.56 -4.70
N ASP A 539 -29.89 22.65 -5.86
CA ASP A 539 -29.68 21.70 -6.96
C ASP A 539 -28.24 21.83 -7.52
N VAL A 540 -27.78 23.06 -7.79
CA VAL A 540 -26.38 23.37 -8.18
C VAL A 540 -25.38 22.96 -7.08
N ARG A 541 -25.75 23.06 -5.80
CA ARG A 541 -24.92 22.55 -4.68
C ARG A 541 -24.87 21.02 -4.66
N SER A 542 -25.95 20.34 -5.05
CA SER A 542 -26.00 18.89 -5.19
C SER A 542 -25.12 18.41 -6.36
N GLU A 543 -25.15 19.12 -7.49
CA GLU A 543 -24.28 18.86 -8.65
C GLU A 543 -22.81 19.08 -8.30
N ASN A 544 -22.47 20.16 -7.61
CA ASN A 544 -21.11 20.37 -7.09
C ASN A 544 -20.66 19.24 -6.14
N SER A 545 -21.56 18.70 -5.30
CA SER A 545 -21.24 17.52 -4.48
C SER A 545 -20.99 16.25 -5.32
N GLN A 546 -21.65 16.11 -6.46
CA GLN A 546 -21.40 15.02 -7.41
C GLN A 546 -20.09 15.21 -8.18
N LEU A 547 -19.81 16.44 -8.65
CA LEU A 547 -18.56 16.81 -9.32
C LEU A 547 -17.34 16.63 -8.41
N LEU A 548 -17.43 16.98 -7.12
CA LEU A 548 -16.36 16.72 -6.15
C LEU A 548 -16.08 15.22 -5.96
N LYS A 549 -17.13 14.38 -5.92
CA LYS A 549 -16.99 12.91 -5.87
C LYS A 549 -16.37 12.37 -7.17
N LEU A 550 -16.77 12.93 -8.32
CA LEU A 550 -16.20 12.57 -9.62
C LEU A 550 -14.73 12.95 -9.73
N ASN A 551 -14.34 14.15 -9.27
CA ASN A 551 -12.93 14.55 -9.21
C ASN A 551 -12.11 13.62 -8.31
N ALA A 552 -12.58 13.28 -7.10
CA ALA A 552 -11.88 12.32 -6.24
C ALA A 552 -11.76 10.92 -6.88
N ALA A 553 -12.78 10.48 -7.63
CA ALA A 553 -12.72 9.23 -8.40
C ALA A 553 -11.75 9.31 -9.60
N LEU A 554 -11.67 10.45 -10.28
CA LEU A 554 -10.72 10.69 -11.37
C LEU A 554 -9.28 10.79 -10.84
N GLU A 555 -9.06 11.43 -9.71
CA GLU A 555 -7.77 11.57 -9.04
C GLU A 555 -7.25 10.22 -8.52
N THR A 556 -8.11 9.40 -7.92
CA THR A 556 -7.74 8.02 -7.55
C THR A 556 -7.45 7.13 -8.76
N ASN A 557 -8.24 7.23 -9.85
CA ASN A 557 -7.95 6.54 -11.10
C ASN A 557 -6.66 7.03 -11.77
N TYR A 558 -6.35 8.33 -11.71
CA TYR A 558 -5.10 8.90 -12.20
C TYR A 558 -3.90 8.35 -11.43
N ASN A 559 -3.96 8.38 -10.09
CA ASN A 559 -2.91 7.86 -9.22
C ASN A 559 -2.70 6.34 -9.40
N GLN A 560 -3.78 5.57 -9.57
CA GLN A 560 -3.68 4.15 -9.93
C GLN A 560 -3.08 3.93 -11.32
N SER A 561 -3.48 4.72 -12.32
CA SER A 561 -2.93 4.64 -13.67
C SER A 561 -1.44 5.01 -13.70
N GLN A 562 -1.03 6.01 -12.93
CA GLN A 562 0.37 6.42 -12.78
C GLN A 562 1.20 5.35 -12.05
N SER A 563 0.66 4.73 -11.00
CA SER A 563 1.28 3.56 -10.35
C SER A 563 1.46 2.38 -11.31
N VAL A 564 0.43 2.04 -12.10
CA VAL A 564 0.49 0.99 -13.12
C VAL A 564 1.49 1.34 -14.23
N LEU A 565 1.59 2.61 -14.63
CA LEU A 565 2.60 3.07 -15.59
C LEU A 565 4.03 2.91 -15.05
N VAL A 566 4.30 3.28 -13.80
CA VAL A 566 5.62 3.10 -13.18
C VAL A 566 5.99 1.62 -13.08
N CYS A 567 5.10 0.76 -12.56
CA CYS A 567 5.34 -0.70 -12.55
C CYS A 567 5.58 -1.26 -13.95
N ARG A 568 4.90 -0.72 -14.96
CA ARG A 568 5.07 -1.12 -16.36
C ARG A 568 6.33 -0.55 -17.01
N GLU A 569 6.83 0.60 -16.57
CA GLU A 569 8.16 1.10 -16.92
C GLU A 569 9.27 0.23 -16.30
N ASP A 570 9.08 -0.28 -15.07
CA ASP A 570 9.98 -1.28 -14.49
C ASP A 570 9.95 -2.62 -15.25
N ASP A 571 8.77 -3.12 -15.62
CA ASP A 571 8.62 -4.30 -16.50
C ASP A 571 9.26 -4.06 -17.88
N TYR A 572 9.11 -2.86 -18.46
CA TYR A 572 9.81 -2.47 -19.68
C TYR A 572 11.33 -2.35 -19.46
N SER A 573 11.79 -1.89 -18.30
CA SER A 573 13.21 -1.85 -17.94
C SER A 573 13.79 -3.27 -17.84
N VAL A 574 13.07 -4.20 -17.23
CA VAL A 574 13.45 -5.62 -17.12
C VAL A 574 13.43 -6.31 -18.49
N THR A 575 12.40 -6.10 -19.30
CA THR A 575 12.32 -6.69 -20.64
C THR A 575 13.32 -6.08 -21.62
N VAL A 576 13.64 -4.78 -21.54
CA VAL A 576 14.75 -4.16 -22.28
C VAL A 576 16.09 -4.76 -21.85
N LYS A 577 16.37 -4.89 -20.54
CA LYS A 577 17.60 -5.56 -20.05
C LYS A 577 17.70 -7.02 -20.52
N ALA A 578 16.56 -7.73 -20.60
CA ALA A 578 16.49 -9.08 -21.15
C ALA A 578 16.71 -9.10 -22.67
N CYS A 579 16.15 -8.14 -23.42
CA CYS A 579 16.40 -7.94 -24.84
C CYS A 579 17.87 -7.60 -25.09
N ASP A 580 18.50 -6.69 -24.34
CA ASP A 580 19.93 -6.36 -24.45
C ASP A 580 20.84 -7.55 -24.11
N LYS A 581 20.44 -8.41 -23.18
CA LYS A 581 21.13 -9.68 -22.92
C LYS A 581 20.97 -10.63 -24.12
N ALA A 582 19.74 -10.83 -24.60
CA ALA A 582 19.45 -11.66 -25.76
C ALA A 582 20.12 -11.13 -27.04
N LEU A 583 20.27 -9.81 -27.20
CA LEU A 583 20.88 -9.13 -28.34
C LEU A 583 22.42 -9.24 -28.28
N ARG A 584 23.04 -9.15 -27.09
CA ARG A 584 24.46 -9.52 -26.89
C ARG A 584 24.72 -10.99 -27.14
N GLU A 585 23.82 -11.88 -26.71
CA GLU A 585 23.86 -13.30 -27.05
C GLU A 585 23.66 -13.53 -28.55
N ASN A 586 22.79 -12.75 -29.21
CA ASN A 586 22.59 -12.80 -30.67
C ASN A 586 23.80 -12.23 -31.42
N GLN A 587 24.48 -11.19 -30.92
CA GLN A 587 25.75 -10.69 -31.46
C GLN A 587 26.87 -11.72 -31.31
N LYS A 588 26.94 -12.43 -30.18
CA LYS A 588 27.88 -13.54 -29.95
C LYS A 588 27.60 -14.71 -30.89
N LEU A 589 26.33 -15.11 -31.02
CA LEU A 589 25.88 -16.13 -31.98
C LEU A 589 26.13 -15.68 -33.42
N LYS A 590 25.90 -14.41 -33.77
CA LYS A 590 26.22 -13.84 -35.09
C LYS A 590 27.72 -13.83 -35.36
N GLY A 591 28.57 -13.54 -34.37
CA GLY A 591 30.02 -13.69 -34.48
C GLY A 591 30.45 -15.14 -34.69
N GLN A 592 29.81 -16.10 -34.01
CA GLN A 592 30.04 -17.54 -34.23
C GLN A 592 29.51 -18.00 -35.60
N ILE A 593 28.35 -17.50 -36.03
CA ILE A 593 27.76 -17.74 -37.34
C ILE A 593 28.69 -17.17 -38.40
N SER A 594 29.15 -15.92 -38.33
CA SER A 594 30.10 -15.39 -39.32
C SER A 594 31.48 -16.06 -39.28
N ALA A 595 31.89 -16.63 -38.14
CA ALA A 595 33.05 -17.53 -38.09
C ALA A 595 32.76 -18.94 -38.65
N VAL A 596 31.50 -19.36 -38.80
CA VAL A 596 31.07 -20.55 -39.57
C VAL A 596 30.91 -20.17 -41.05
N GLU A 597 30.21 -19.09 -41.38
CA GLU A 597 30.04 -18.54 -42.74
C GLU A 597 31.39 -18.28 -43.39
N GLU A 598 32.39 -17.73 -42.70
CA GLU A 598 33.73 -17.60 -43.28
C GLU A 598 34.39 -18.97 -43.50
N ARG A 599 34.24 -19.96 -42.61
CA ARG A 599 34.76 -21.33 -42.84
C ARG A 599 34.05 -22.03 -44.00
N GLU A 600 32.73 -21.92 -44.09
CA GLU A 600 31.95 -22.42 -45.22
C GLU A 600 32.22 -21.60 -46.49
N LYS A 601 32.50 -20.30 -46.42
CA LYS A 601 32.93 -19.46 -47.54
C LYS A 601 34.34 -19.79 -47.99
N HIS A 602 35.24 -20.24 -47.13
CA HIS A 602 36.55 -20.79 -47.53
C HIS A 602 36.40 -22.16 -48.18
N LYS A 603 35.51 -23.04 -47.68
CA LYS A 603 35.15 -24.31 -48.33
C LYS A 603 34.45 -24.08 -49.67
N VAL A 604 33.46 -23.20 -49.72
CA VAL A 604 32.73 -22.80 -50.92
C VAL A 604 33.67 -22.10 -51.88
N MET A 605 34.60 -21.24 -51.46
CA MET A 605 35.63 -20.69 -52.35
C MET A 605 36.54 -21.78 -52.92
N ASN A 606 36.86 -22.84 -52.16
CA ASN A 606 37.60 -23.99 -52.67
C ASN A 606 36.77 -24.88 -53.62
N LEU A 607 35.47 -25.04 -53.38
CA LEU A 607 34.54 -25.72 -54.30
C LEU A 607 34.20 -24.86 -55.53
N GLN A 608 34.19 -23.54 -55.36
CA GLN A 608 33.91 -22.53 -56.38
C GLN A 608 35.11 -22.43 -57.30
N ARG A 609 36.35 -22.47 -56.79
CA ARG A 609 37.55 -22.62 -57.62
C ARG A 609 37.50 -23.90 -58.47
N LYS A 610 37.15 -25.04 -57.87
CA LYS A 610 36.93 -26.32 -58.61
C LYS A 610 35.78 -26.24 -59.61
N LEU A 611 34.72 -25.51 -59.29
CA LEU A 611 33.59 -25.28 -60.19
C LEU A 611 33.95 -24.27 -61.29
N ASP A 612 34.84 -23.33 -61.04
CA ASP A 612 35.30 -22.32 -62.00
C ASP A 612 36.36 -22.91 -62.92
N GLU A 613 37.21 -23.83 -62.44
CA GLU A 613 38.02 -24.76 -63.25
C GLU A 613 37.10 -25.53 -64.22
N LEU A 614 36.05 -26.19 -63.71
CA LEU A 614 35.07 -26.92 -64.53
C LEU A 614 34.21 -26.00 -65.43
N LYS A 615 33.94 -24.76 -65.02
CA LYS A 615 33.24 -23.77 -65.87
C LYS A 615 34.16 -23.18 -66.92
N GLU A 616 35.46 -23.06 -66.70
CA GLU A 616 36.38 -22.61 -67.74
C GLU A 616 36.36 -23.62 -68.89
N ASP A 617 36.36 -24.92 -68.57
CA ASP A 617 36.14 -26.00 -69.53
C ASP A 617 34.74 -25.95 -70.17
N ASN A 618 33.70 -25.65 -69.38
CA ASN A 618 32.34 -25.48 -69.92
C ASN A 618 32.15 -24.17 -70.72
N VAL A 619 32.99 -23.16 -70.53
CA VAL A 619 33.01 -21.90 -71.32
C VAL A 619 33.79 -22.11 -72.61
N LYS A 620 34.85 -22.92 -72.62
CA LYS A 620 35.47 -23.44 -73.85
C LYS A 620 34.44 -24.24 -74.67
N MET A 621 33.54 -24.99 -74.01
CA MET A 621 32.41 -25.67 -74.67
C MET A 621 31.27 -24.72 -75.08
N THR A 622 30.92 -23.71 -74.28
CA THR A 622 29.77 -22.82 -74.52
C THR A 622 30.08 -21.74 -75.56
N THR A 623 31.30 -21.22 -75.62
CA THR A 623 31.75 -20.36 -76.73
C THR A 623 31.73 -21.10 -78.07
N MET A 624 31.87 -22.43 -78.05
CA MET A 624 31.67 -23.29 -79.23
C MET A 624 30.19 -23.33 -79.71
N LEU A 625 29.23 -23.01 -78.82
CA LEU A 625 27.79 -23.00 -79.08
C LEU A 625 27.21 -21.60 -79.32
N GLU A 626 27.65 -20.56 -78.59
CA GLU A 626 27.13 -19.20 -78.78
C GLU A 626 27.49 -18.60 -80.15
N ASN A 627 28.64 -18.98 -80.71
CA ASN A 627 29.01 -18.67 -82.10
C ASN A 627 28.01 -19.24 -83.13
N VAL A 628 27.22 -20.26 -82.77
CA VAL A 628 26.13 -20.80 -83.60
C VAL A 628 24.84 -19.99 -83.41
N LEU A 629 24.52 -19.59 -82.18
CA LEU A 629 23.24 -18.94 -81.83
C LEU A 629 23.20 -17.43 -82.09
N ALA A 630 24.30 -16.70 -81.94
CA ALA A 630 24.35 -15.25 -82.15
C ALA A 630 24.02 -14.82 -83.60
N SER A 631 24.14 -15.75 -84.54
CA SER A 631 23.70 -15.62 -85.94
C SER A 631 22.17 -15.45 -86.06
N HIS A 632 21.39 -16.11 -85.20
CA HIS A 632 19.94 -16.27 -85.36
C HIS A 632 19.12 -15.04 -84.93
N ASN A 633 19.41 -14.47 -83.75
CA ASN A 633 18.46 -13.57 -83.09
C ASN A 633 18.44 -12.12 -83.65
N LYS A 634 19.51 -11.67 -84.29
CA LYS A 634 19.56 -10.33 -84.94
C LYS A 634 18.49 -10.14 -86.01
N MET A 635 17.96 -11.24 -86.53
CA MET A 635 16.91 -11.28 -87.56
C MET A 635 15.51 -10.91 -87.04
N GLN A 636 15.23 -11.06 -85.75
CA GLN A 636 13.85 -11.04 -85.24
C GLN A 636 13.38 -9.67 -84.70
N VAL A 637 14.23 -8.95 -83.95
CA VAL A 637 13.83 -7.71 -83.24
C VAL A 637 13.50 -6.54 -84.18
N ALA A 638 14.01 -6.54 -85.42
CA ALA A 638 13.69 -5.52 -86.42
C ALA A 638 12.21 -5.51 -86.84
N LEU A 639 11.46 -6.58 -86.56
CA LEU A 639 10.09 -6.79 -87.03
C LEU A 639 9.04 -6.05 -86.18
N GLU A 640 9.18 -6.06 -84.86
CA GLU A 640 8.09 -5.74 -83.92
C GLU A 640 7.87 -4.24 -83.73
N LYS A 641 8.93 -3.41 -83.77
CA LYS A 641 8.84 -1.98 -83.42
C LYS A 641 7.83 -1.22 -84.30
N VAL A 642 7.80 -1.53 -85.59
CA VAL A 642 6.92 -0.87 -86.60
C VAL A 642 5.43 -1.01 -86.25
N GLN A 643 5.06 -2.02 -85.46
CA GLN A 643 3.67 -2.42 -85.28
C GLN A 643 2.91 -1.61 -84.20
N THR A 644 3.61 -0.79 -83.40
CA THR A 644 3.02 -0.09 -82.23
C THR A 644 2.71 1.39 -82.47
N GLU A 645 3.52 2.09 -83.26
CA GLU A 645 3.41 3.55 -83.45
C GLU A 645 2.11 3.97 -84.19
N LEU A 646 1.52 3.06 -84.98
CA LEU A 646 0.25 3.29 -85.70
C LEU A 646 -0.97 3.44 -84.76
N GLY A 647 -1.04 2.67 -83.67
CA GLY A 647 -2.26 2.52 -82.88
C GLY A 647 -2.68 3.74 -82.05
N GLN A 648 -1.81 4.76 -81.91
CA GLN A 648 -2.08 5.92 -81.06
C GLN A 648 -2.86 7.04 -81.77
N LYS A 649 -2.88 7.08 -83.11
CA LYS A 649 -3.36 8.24 -83.86
C LYS A 649 -4.89 8.34 -84.02
N ASP A 650 -5.60 7.22 -84.00
CA ASP A 650 -7.05 7.21 -84.29
C ASP A 650 -7.92 7.80 -83.16
N SER A 651 -7.42 7.81 -81.92
CA SER A 651 -8.21 8.21 -80.74
C SER A 651 -8.50 9.71 -80.65
N GLU A 652 -7.64 10.55 -81.24
CA GLU A 652 -7.68 12.01 -81.09
C GLU A 652 -8.82 12.66 -81.91
N ILE A 653 -9.17 12.07 -83.06
CA ILE A 653 -10.11 12.63 -84.04
C ILE A 653 -11.58 12.59 -83.56
N ALA A 654 -11.91 11.72 -82.60
CA ALA A 654 -13.28 11.49 -82.16
C ALA A 654 -13.89 12.67 -81.35
N GLY A 655 -13.09 13.37 -80.55
CA GLY A 655 -13.60 14.36 -79.59
C GLY A 655 -14.21 15.62 -80.24
N LEU A 656 -13.49 16.22 -81.20
CA LEU A 656 -13.77 17.56 -81.75
C LEU A 656 -15.11 17.70 -82.51
N LYS A 657 -15.81 16.59 -82.79
CA LYS A 657 -17.11 16.62 -83.49
C LYS A 657 -18.30 16.94 -82.59
N LYS A 658 -18.17 16.82 -81.26
CA LYS A 658 -19.30 16.83 -80.32
C LYS A 658 -19.84 18.22 -80.01
N ASP A 659 -18.97 19.21 -79.80
CA ASP A 659 -19.36 20.45 -79.12
C ASP A 659 -20.04 21.48 -80.03
N ARG A 660 -19.81 21.37 -81.35
CA ARG A 660 -20.29 22.33 -82.37
C ARG A 660 -21.82 22.40 -82.50
N THR A 661 -22.55 21.36 -82.14
CA THR A 661 -24.01 21.27 -82.38
C THR A 661 -24.86 22.00 -81.34
N GLN A 662 -24.35 22.21 -80.12
CA GLN A 662 -25.15 22.70 -79.00
C GLN A 662 -25.38 24.23 -79.01
N GLY A 663 -24.54 24.99 -79.73
CA GLY A 663 -24.63 26.46 -79.73
C GLY A 663 -25.80 27.03 -80.55
N HIS A 664 -26.27 26.32 -81.59
CA HIS A 664 -27.15 26.90 -82.61
C HIS A 664 -28.61 27.08 -82.16
N GLN A 665 -29.05 26.33 -81.15
CA GLN A 665 -30.47 26.26 -80.74
C GLN A 665 -30.95 27.41 -79.83
N ARG A 666 -30.06 28.32 -79.38
CA ARG A 666 -30.39 29.35 -78.38
C ARG A 666 -30.89 30.68 -78.92
N ILE A 667 -30.69 30.99 -80.20
CA ILE A 667 -30.89 32.36 -80.73
C ILE A 667 -32.35 32.61 -81.15
N GLN A 668 -33.00 31.65 -81.82
CA GLN A 668 -34.34 31.80 -82.44
C GLN A 668 -35.51 32.13 -81.49
N LYS A 669 -35.31 32.16 -80.17
CA LYS A 669 -36.40 32.38 -79.19
C LYS A 669 -36.66 33.84 -78.82
N LEU A 670 -35.74 34.76 -79.10
CA LEU A 670 -35.80 36.14 -78.57
C LEU A 670 -36.38 37.16 -79.55
N GLU A 671 -36.73 36.75 -80.77
CA GLU A 671 -37.12 37.67 -81.85
C GLU A 671 -38.64 37.91 -81.93
N ALA A 672 -39.47 37.06 -81.30
CA ALA A 672 -40.93 37.05 -81.47
C ALA A 672 -41.71 37.93 -80.47
N GLU A 673 -41.12 38.35 -79.36
CA GLU A 673 -41.85 38.98 -78.24
C GLU A 673 -42.01 40.52 -78.38
N LEU A 674 -41.53 41.11 -79.48
CA LEU A 674 -41.35 42.56 -79.63
C LEU A 674 -42.44 43.29 -80.46
N GLU A 675 -43.27 42.57 -81.21
CA GLU A 675 -44.07 43.17 -82.30
C GLU A 675 -45.50 43.63 -81.91
N GLN A 676 -46.11 43.10 -80.85
CA GLN A 676 -47.57 43.14 -80.68
C GLN A 676 -48.17 44.33 -79.87
N CYS A 677 -47.41 45.35 -79.49
CA CYS A 677 -47.84 46.36 -78.49
C CYS A 677 -48.12 47.81 -79.00
N GLN A 678 -48.63 48.02 -80.22
CA GLN A 678 -48.94 49.38 -80.76
C GLN A 678 -50.33 49.50 -81.50
N ASN A 679 -51.18 50.52 -81.15
CA ASN A 679 -52.34 51.19 -81.89
C ASN A 679 -53.82 51.26 -81.24
N LYS A 680 -54.74 52.25 -81.58
CA LYS A 680 -55.96 52.83 -80.78
C LYS A 680 -57.15 53.67 -81.56
N LEU A 681 -58.47 53.94 -81.08
CA LEU A 681 -59.55 55.13 -81.21
C LEU A 681 -60.90 55.42 -82.17
N VAL A 682 -62.01 56.23 -81.74
CA VAL A 682 -63.13 57.19 -82.41
C VAL A 682 -64.75 56.99 -82.66
N LEU A 683 -65.77 58.00 -82.57
CA LEU A 683 -67.35 58.01 -82.81
C LEU A 683 -68.31 59.38 -83.00
N GLU A 684 -69.69 59.33 -83.33
CA GLU A 684 -71.03 60.21 -83.06
C GLU A 684 -71.91 61.27 -83.97
N SER A 685 -73.31 61.55 -83.79
CA SER A 685 -74.30 62.69 -84.35
C SER A 685 -75.95 62.71 -84.18
N GLN A 686 -76.86 63.79 -84.46
CA GLN A 686 -78.46 63.86 -84.51
C GLN A 686 -79.45 65.18 -84.79
N HIS A 687 -80.84 65.08 -85.06
CA HIS A 687 -82.19 65.94 -84.99
C HIS A 687 -82.75 67.14 -85.98
N ASN A 688 -84.00 67.83 -86.13
CA ASN A 688 -85.43 68.12 -85.53
C ASN A 688 -86.71 68.72 -86.46
N ILE A 689 -87.86 69.45 -86.02
CA ILE A 689 -89.30 69.66 -86.71
C ILE A 689 -90.20 71.07 -86.83
N LYS A 690 -91.62 71.16 -86.93
CA LYS A 690 -92.64 72.22 -87.57
C LYS A 690 -94.04 72.75 -86.86
N MET A 691 -95.01 73.60 -87.46
CA MET A 691 -96.24 74.44 -86.91
C MET A 691 -97.58 74.73 -87.83
N ASP A 692 -98.82 75.36 -87.47
CA ASP A 692 -100.19 75.52 -88.27
C ASP A 692 -101.39 76.69 -88.00
N PRO A 693 -102.69 76.81 -88.61
CA PRO A 693 -103.71 78.01 -88.78
C PRO A 693 -105.34 78.04 -88.41
N LEU A 694 -106.30 79.00 -88.85
CA LEU A 694 -107.78 79.29 -88.36
C LEU A 694 -108.93 80.16 -89.18
N ARG A 695 -110.34 80.22 -88.91
CA ARG A 695 -111.49 81.19 -89.46
C ARG A 695 -113.05 81.27 -88.90
N LYS A 696 -114.10 82.10 -89.38
CA LYS A 696 -115.60 82.31 -88.90
C LYS A 696 -116.82 82.98 -89.83
N ALA A 697 -118.13 83.33 -89.39
CA ALA A 697 -119.49 83.65 -90.14
C ALA A 697 -120.68 84.69 -89.62
N LEU A 698 -122.01 84.80 -90.13
CA LEU A 698 -123.12 85.95 -90.01
C LEU A 698 -124.78 85.72 -90.06
N GLU A 699 -125.77 86.74 -90.25
CA GLU A 699 -127.35 86.79 -90.36
C GLU A 699 -128.36 87.25 -89.19
N VAL A 700 -129.33 88.22 -89.31
CA VAL A 700 -129.99 88.89 -88.12
C VAL A 700 -131.54 89.02 -87.91
N SER A 701 -132.37 89.73 -88.72
CA SER A 701 -133.75 90.11 -88.28
C SER A 701 -134.95 89.34 -88.88
N LYS A 702 -134.83 88.87 -90.13
CA LYS A 702 -135.59 87.67 -90.55
C LYS A 702 -135.13 86.42 -89.81
N ALA A 703 -133.95 86.47 -89.17
CA ALA A 703 -133.69 85.63 -88.04
C ALA A 703 -134.60 86.06 -86.87
N ASP A 704 -134.49 87.19 -86.15
CA ASP A 704 -135.30 87.54 -84.93
C ASP A 704 -136.67 86.84 -84.70
N ASN A 705 -137.66 86.93 -85.59
CA ASN A 705 -138.95 86.23 -85.37
C ASN A 705 -138.88 84.71 -85.68
N LYS A 706 -138.06 84.32 -86.66
CA LYS A 706 -137.61 82.93 -86.82
C LYS A 706 -136.79 82.48 -85.60
N LYS A 707 -135.97 83.34 -84.97
CA LYS A 707 -135.27 83.10 -83.70
C LYS A 707 -136.23 83.04 -82.52
N LEU A 708 -137.46 83.56 -82.58
CA LEU A 708 -138.41 83.39 -81.48
C LEU A 708 -139.12 82.05 -81.57
N ALA A 709 -139.57 81.66 -82.77
CA ALA A 709 -140.04 80.30 -83.02
C ALA A 709 -138.92 79.26 -82.79
N GLN A 710 -137.74 79.48 -83.37
CA GLN A 710 -136.52 78.74 -83.07
C GLN A 710 -136.00 78.95 -81.66
N SER A 711 -136.43 79.94 -80.86
CA SER A 711 -136.01 80.05 -79.45
C SER A 711 -136.92 79.22 -78.56
N LEU A 712 -138.21 79.11 -78.87
CA LEU A 712 -139.09 78.13 -78.24
C LEU A 712 -138.71 76.72 -78.70
N GLU A 713 -138.47 76.51 -79.99
CA GLU A 713 -138.04 75.22 -80.52
C GLU A 713 -136.60 74.86 -80.11
N GLN A 714 -135.67 75.81 -80.02
CA GLN A 714 -134.37 75.57 -79.35
C GLN A 714 -134.53 75.43 -77.85
N SER A 715 -135.48 76.08 -77.18
CA SER A 715 -135.70 75.83 -75.74
C SER A 715 -136.24 74.43 -75.52
N LEU A 716 -137.10 73.92 -76.40
CA LEU A 716 -137.60 72.55 -76.35
C LEU A 716 -136.50 71.55 -76.77
N GLN A 717 -135.82 71.75 -77.89
CA GLN A 717 -134.70 70.90 -78.33
C GLN A 717 -133.50 70.95 -77.38
N THR A 718 -133.23 72.08 -76.70
CA THR A 718 -132.20 72.14 -75.64
C THR A 718 -132.72 71.58 -74.33
N ASN A 719 -134.02 71.65 -74.01
CA ASN A 719 -134.57 70.95 -72.85
C ASN A 719 -134.56 69.42 -73.07
N GLU A 720 -134.95 68.94 -74.26
CA GLU A 720 -134.80 67.54 -74.67
C GLU A 720 -133.32 67.14 -74.69
N ALA A 721 -132.42 67.93 -75.29
CA ALA A 721 -130.99 67.62 -75.28
C ALA A 721 -130.34 67.76 -73.88
N LEU A 722 -130.91 68.55 -72.97
CA LEU A 722 -130.51 68.61 -71.56
C LEU A 722 -131.09 67.43 -70.78
N GLN A 723 -132.28 66.92 -71.13
CA GLN A 723 -132.83 65.68 -70.58
C GLN A 723 -132.06 64.46 -71.07
N SER A 724 -131.71 64.37 -72.36
CA SER A 724 -130.82 63.33 -72.90
C SER A 724 -129.41 63.43 -72.31
N LYS A 725 -128.90 64.63 -72.02
CA LYS A 725 -127.64 64.80 -71.28
C LYS A 725 -127.76 64.48 -69.80
N LEU A 726 -128.90 64.75 -69.17
CA LEU A 726 -129.15 64.39 -67.78
C LEU A 726 -129.21 62.87 -67.64
N LEU A 727 -129.90 62.19 -68.57
CA LEU A 727 -129.92 60.73 -68.68
C LEU A 727 -128.51 60.19 -68.97
N LEU A 728 -127.78 60.70 -69.97
CA LEU A 728 -126.39 60.27 -70.21
C LEU A 728 -125.47 60.50 -68.99
N VAL A 729 -125.64 61.60 -68.25
CA VAL A 729 -124.87 61.85 -67.02
C VAL A 729 -125.33 60.98 -65.85
N GLN A 730 -126.58 60.52 -65.82
CA GLN A 730 -127.04 59.48 -64.89
C GLN A 730 -126.48 58.11 -65.28
N ASP A 731 -126.55 57.72 -66.56
CA ASP A 731 -125.97 56.46 -67.08
C ASP A 731 -124.44 56.43 -66.85
N GLU A 732 -123.74 57.56 -67.08
CA GLU A 732 -122.31 57.72 -66.78
C GLU A 732 -122.03 57.71 -65.27
N LEU A 733 -122.93 58.23 -64.42
CA LEU A 733 -122.78 58.20 -62.97
C LEU A 733 -123.01 56.79 -62.40
N GLU A 734 -124.09 56.11 -62.78
CA GLU A 734 -124.39 54.73 -62.41
C GLU A 734 -123.25 53.79 -62.89
N SER A 735 -122.77 53.96 -64.13
CA SER A 735 -121.59 53.24 -64.63
C SER A 735 -120.30 53.54 -63.86
N LYS A 736 -120.17 54.72 -63.24
CA LYS A 736 -118.99 55.09 -62.42
C LYS A 736 -119.13 54.64 -60.96
N GLU A 737 -120.34 54.53 -60.44
CA GLU A 737 -120.64 53.87 -59.17
C GLU A 737 -120.38 52.36 -59.28
N ASP A 738 -120.79 51.71 -60.38
CA ASP A 738 -120.46 50.30 -60.67
C ASP A 738 -118.93 50.07 -60.82
N GLU A 739 -118.21 50.91 -61.56
CA GLU A 739 -116.74 50.83 -61.65
C GLU A 739 -116.07 51.03 -60.28
N TYR A 740 -116.56 51.96 -59.46
CA TYR A 740 -116.05 52.19 -58.12
C TYR A 740 -116.31 51.00 -57.20
N GLN A 741 -117.50 50.40 -57.29
CA GLN A 741 -117.87 49.21 -56.51
C GLN A 741 -117.00 48.00 -56.89
N GLN A 742 -116.77 47.77 -58.18
CA GLN A 742 -115.85 46.73 -58.66
C GLN A 742 -114.39 46.97 -58.20
N LEU A 743 -113.92 48.21 -58.22
CA LEU A 743 -112.59 48.57 -57.70
C LEU A 743 -112.47 48.34 -56.18
N MET A 744 -113.54 48.61 -55.42
CA MET A 744 -113.60 48.32 -53.99
C MET A 744 -113.55 46.80 -53.73
N GLU A 745 -114.31 46.00 -54.47
CA GLU A 745 -114.29 44.53 -54.37
C GLU A 745 -112.92 43.95 -54.74
N CYS A 746 -112.29 44.40 -55.84
CA CYS A 746 -110.94 43.98 -56.20
C CYS A 746 -109.89 44.39 -55.15
N ARG A 747 -110.00 45.58 -54.55
CA ARG A 747 -109.11 46.02 -53.46
C ARG A 747 -109.25 45.11 -52.25
N ASP A 748 -110.47 44.78 -51.85
CA ASP A 748 -110.73 44.02 -50.64
C ASP A 748 -110.40 42.53 -50.82
N GLN A 749 -110.52 41.99 -52.04
CA GLN A 749 -109.94 40.70 -52.43
C GLN A 749 -108.40 40.72 -52.28
N LEU A 750 -107.71 41.72 -52.84
CA LEU A 750 -106.24 41.85 -52.73
C LEU A 750 -105.75 41.98 -51.29
N ILE A 751 -106.56 42.61 -50.42
CA ILE A 751 -106.29 42.72 -48.98
C ILE A 751 -106.39 41.34 -48.31
N GLU A 752 -107.40 40.51 -48.60
CA GLU A 752 -107.46 39.16 -48.02
C GLU A 752 -106.49 38.15 -48.65
N GLU A 753 -106.10 38.31 -49.93
CA GLU A 753 -104.98 37.56 -50.53
C GLU A 753 -103.68 37.86 -49.79
N THR A 754 -103.26 39.13 -49.71
CA THR A 754 -102.05 39.52 -48.99
C THR A 754 -102.10 39.17 -47.49
N ARG A 755 -103.29 39.19 -46.86
CA ARG A 755 -103.51 38.76 -45.47
C ARG A 755 -103.43 37.24 -45.29
N THR A 756 -103.82 36.44 -46.29
CA THR A 756 -103.70 34.97 -46.25
C THR A 756 -102.28 34.53 -46.56
N GLU A 757 -101.58 35.16 -47.50
CA GLU A 757 -100.13 34.99 -47.68
C GLU A 757 -99.35 35.33 -46.40
N ALA A 758 -99.64 36.48 -45.77
CA ALA A 758 -98.99 36.87 -44.52
C ALA A 758 -99.19 35.85 -43.38
N LYS A 759 -100.38 35.24 -43.27
CA LYS A 759 -100.64 34.12 -42.35
C LYS A 759 -99.78 32.90 -42.71
N LEU A 760 -99.77 32.48 -43.97
CA LEU A 760 -98.97 31.33 -44.44
C LEU A 760 -97.45 31.52 -44.19
N TYR A 761 -96.92 32.73 -44.40
CA TYR A 761 -95.52 33.04 -44.08
C TYR A 761 -95.26 33.06 -42.56
N ALA A 762 -96.20 33.56 -41.75
CA ALA A 762 -96.10 33.52 -40.30
C ALA A 762 -96.12 32.08 -39.76
N ASP A 763 -97.04 31.23 -40.21
CA ASP A 763 -97.15 29.83 -39.82
C ASP A 763 -95.92 29.02 -40.27
N ARG A 764 -95.37 29.33 -41.46
CA ARG A 764 -94.12 28.73 -41.95
C ARG A 764 -92.89 29.16 -41.13
N LEU A 765 -92.82 30.42 -40.69
CA LEU A 765 -91.79 30.90 -39.75
C LEU A 765 -91.94 30.26 -38.37
N GLU A 766 -93.16 30.10 -37.88
CA GLU A 766 -93.47 29.53 -36.58
C GLU A 766 -93.18 28.01 -36.52
N THR A 767 -93.46 27.28 -37.60
CA THR A 767 -93.06 25.87 -37.75
C THR A 767 -91.54 25.70 -37.88
N LEU A 768 -90.85 26.55 -38.66
CA LEU A 768 -89.37 26.56 -38.73
C LEU A 768 -88.73 26.86 -37.37
N LYS A 769 -89.23 27.86 -36.62
CA LYS A 769 -88.77 28.13 -35.24
C LYS A 769 -88.93 26.91 -34.34
N LYS A 770 -90.08 26.22 -34.41
CA LYS A 770 -90.35 25.01 -33.64
C LYS A 770 -89.40 23.86 -34.03
N GLN A 771 -89.10 23.68 -35.31
CA GLN A 771 -88.11 22.71 -35.79
C GLN A 771 -86.70 23.01 -35.28
N PHE A 772 -86.19 24.25 -35.44
CA PHE A 772 -84.87 24.60 -34.92
C PHE A 772 -84.79 24.48 -33.39
N GLN A 773 -85.88 24.78 -32.67
CA GLN A 773 -85.93 24.62 -31.21
C GLN A 773 -85.88 23.15 -30.80
N THR A 774 -86.58 22.24 -31.50
CA THR A 774 -86.51 20.80 -31.21
C THR A 774 -85.16 20.21 -31.60
N GLU A 775 -84.60 20.56 -32.77
CA GLU A 775 -83.25 20.15 -33.19
C GLU A 775 -82.18 20.61 -32.20
N ARG A 776 -82.25 21.85 -31.71
CA ARG A 776 -81.31 22.38 -30.71
C ARG A 776 -81.41 21.65 -29.38
N GLU A 777 -82.61 21.33 -28.90
CA GLU A 777 -82.76 20.59 -27.64
C GLU A 777 -82.49 19.07 -27.80
N VAL A 778 -82.62 18.50 -29.01
CA VAL A 778 -82.17 17.13 -29.32
C VAL A 778 -80.64 17.04 -29.38
N THR A 779 -79.98 17.92 -30.13
CA THR A 779 -78.50 17.97 -30.22
C THR A 779 -77.87 18.26 -28.87
N LYS A 780 -78.42 19.19 -28.09
CA LYS A 780 -78.01 19.46 -26.69
C LYS A 780 -78.19 18.24 -25.77
N LYS A 781 -79.25 17.43 -25.93
CA LYS A 781 -79.44 16.18 -25.19
C LYS A 781 -78.46 15.08 -25.63
N ALA A 782 -78.12 15.00 -26.92
CA ALA A 782 -77.10 14.09 -27.43
C ALA A 782 -75.71 14.44 -26.89
N ALA A 783 -75.26 15.69 -27.07
CA ALA A 783 -73.99 16.19 -26.56
C ALA A 783 -73.87 16.09 -25.03
N HIS A 784 -74.98 16.23 -24.29
CA HIS A 784 -74.99 15.99 -22.84
C HIS A 784 -74.75 14.51 -22.49
N LYS A 785 -75.39 13.57 -23.20
CA LYS A 785 -75.13 12.12 -23.03
C LYS A 785 -73.69 11.76 -23.35
N GLU A 786 -73.19 12.18 -24.51
CA GLU A 786 -71.80 11.99 -24.92
C GLU A 786 -70.82 12.57 -23.88
N SER A 787 -71.11 13.76 -23.35
CA SER A 787 -70.31 14.36 -22.25
C SER A 787 -70.34 13.52 -20.97
N THR A 788 -71.47 12.94 -20.59
CA THR A 788 -71.54 12.03 -19.42
C THR A 788 -70.85 10.69 -19.67
N GLU A 789 -70.92 10.14 -20.87
CA GLU A 789 -70.26 8.89 -21.24
C GLU A 789 -68.74 9.06 -21.31
N LEU A 790 -68.26 10.18 -21.89
CA LEU A 790 -66.84 10.55 -21.89
C LEU A 790 -66.29 10.82 -20.48
N LYS A 791 -67.07 11.47 -19.59
CA LYS A 791 -66.70 11.62 -18.17
C LYS A 791 -66.57 10.27 -17.47
N LYS A 792 -67.55 9.37 -17.64
CA LYS A 792 -67.50 8.02 -17.07
C LYS A 792 -66.29 7.23 -17.60
N ALA A 793 -66.02 7.31 -18.89
CA ALA A 793 -64.86 6.65 -19.50
C ALA A 793 -63.53 7.22 -18.96
N LEU A 794 -63.45 8.53 -18.72
CA LEU A 794 -62.30 9.20 -18.09
C LEU A 794 -62.14 8.76 -16.63
N GLU A 795 -63.21 8.72 -15.84
CA GLU A 795 -63.20 8.26 -14.44
C GLU A 795 -62.77 6.79 -14.33
N GLU A 796 -63.27 5.93 -15.22
CA GLU A 796 -62.82 4.53 -15.32
C GLU A 796 -61.34 4.42 -15.73
N ALA A 797 -60.87 5.24 -16.67
CA ALA A 797 -59.48 5.27 -17.11
C ALA A 797 -58.54 5.78 -16.00
N CYS A 798 -58.93 6.82 -15.26
CA CYS A 798 -58.21 7.33 -14.10
C CYS A 798 -58.15 6.29 -12.97
N SER A 799 -59.25 5.56 -12.74
CA SER A 799 -59.30 4.46 -11.75
C SER A 799 -58.34 3.33 -12.12
N LYS A 800 -58.39 2.85 -13.37
CA LYS A 800 -57.49 1.82 -13.92
C LYS A 800 -56.03 2.28 -13.91
N SER A 801 -55.76 3.57 -14.19
CA SER A 801 -54.42 4.16 -14.06
C SER A 801 -53.91 4.17 -12.61
N GLY A 802 -54.77 4.51 -11.65
CA GLY A 802 -54.47 4.42 -10.22
C GLY A 802 -54.20 2.99 -9.73
N GLU A 803 -54.92 2.01 -10.26
CA GLU A 803 -54.69 0.57 -10.02
C GLU A 803 -53.36 0.09 -10.60
N MET A 804 -53.05 0.46 -11.84
CA MET A 804 -51.76 0.15 -12.46
C MET A 804 -50.59 0.84 -11.74
N SER A 805 -50.78 2.07 -11.24
CA SER A 805 -49.80 2.76 -10.41
C SER A 805 -49.57 2.03 -9.07
N ARG A 806 -50.62 1.52 -8.43
CA ARG A 806 -50.51 0.68 -7.21
C ARG A 806 -49.74 -0.62 -7.50
N HIS A 807 -50.15 -1.39 -8.50
CA HIS A 807 -49.43 -2.62 -8.90
C HIS A 807 -47.96 -2.35 -9.27
N ASN A 808 -47.65 -1.23 -9.94
CA ASN A 808 -46.26 -0.88 -10.26
C ASN A 808 -45.44 -0.55 -9.01
N ARG A 809 -46.03 0.10 -7.99
CA ARG A 809 -45.37 0.33 -6.68
C ARG A 809 -45.15 -1.00 -5.94
N GLU A 810 -46.15 -1.87 -5.89
CA GLU A 810 -46.04 -3.19 -5.25
C GLU A 810 -45.00 -4.10 -5.92
N LEU A 811 -44.86 -4.01 -7.26
CA LEU A 811 -43.80 -4.71 -7.98
C LEU A 811 -42.42 -4.11 -7.66
N ARG A 812 -42.30 -2.78 -7.54
CA ARG A 812 -41.04 -2.13 -7.13
C ARG A 812 -40.64 -2.50 -5.71
N THR A 813 -41.56 -2.53 -4.75
CA THR A 813 -41.23 -2.99 -3.38
C THR A 813 -40.82 -4.47 -3.39
N LYS A 814 -41.55 -5.34 -4.08
CA LYS A 814 -41.16 -6.76 -4.24
C LYS A 814 -39.78 -6.94 -4.88
N VAL A 815 -39.38 -6.07 -5.82
CA VAL A 815 -38.02 -6.06 -6.38
C VAL A 815 -36.99 -5.67 -5.32
N VAL A 816 -37.22 -4.60 -4.56
CA VAL A 816 -36.34 -4.16 -3.46
C VAL A 816 -36.21 -5.26 -2.37
N ASP A 817 -37.30 -5.92 -2.02
CA ASP A 817 -37.32 -7.04 -1.06
C ASP A 817 -36.47 -8.21 -1.56
N LEU A 818 -36.58 -8.55 -2.85
CA LEU A 818 -35.79 -9.60 -3.50
C LEU A 818 -34.30 -9.21 -3.63
N GLU A 819 -33.98 -7.94 -3.89
CA GLU A 819 -32.61 -7.44 -3.92
C GLU A 819 -31.96 -7.46 -2.53
N ALA A 820 -32.70 -7.09 -1.48
CA ALA A 820 -32.26 -7.20 -0.09
C ALA A 820 -32.06 -8.67 0.33
N ALA A 821 -32.97 -9.57 -0.06
CA ALA A 821 -32.82 -11.00 0.16
C ALA A 821 -31.59 -11.57 -0.60
N LEU A 822 -31.37 -11.15 -1.84
CA LEU A 822 -30.20 -11.54 -2.64
C LEU A 822 -28.89 -11.05 -2.00
N ALA A 823 -28.86 -9.82 -1.48
CA ALA A 823 -27.71 -9.29 -0.74
C ALA A 823 -27.44 -10.11 0.54
N SER A 824 -28.48 -10.43 1.31
CA SER A 824 -28.37 -11.30 2.50
C SER A 824 -27.80 -12.69 2.16
N GLN A 825 -28.25 -13.30 1.06
CA GLN A 825 -27.73 -14.59 0.61
C GLN A 825 -26.28 -14.48 0.07
N LYS A 826 -25.91 -13.41 -0.64
CA LYS A 826 -24.53 -13.14 -1.05
C LYS A 826 -23.60 -13.03 0.17
N GLU A 827 -24.01 -12.37 1.24
CA GLU A 827 -23.23 -12.31 2.49
C GLU A 827 -23.14 -13.66 3.21
N LYS A 828 -24.22 -14.45 3.23
CA LYS A 828 -24.17 -15.84 3.76
C LYS A 828 -23.18 -16.71 2.97
N VAL A 829 -23.18 -16.63 1.64
CA VAL A 829 -22.23 -17.34 0.77
C VAL A 829 -20.78 -16.84 0.97
N LYS A 830 -20.55 -15.54 1.13
CA LYS A 830 -19.22 -15.00 1.50
C LYS A 830 -18.74 -15.57 2.85
N ARG A 831 -19.58 -15.57 3.88
CA ARG A 831 -19.25 -16.12 5.21
C ARG A 831 -18.95 -17.62 5.12
N GLN A 832 -19.76 -18.39 4.40
CA GLN A 832 -19.50 -19.82 4.14
C GLN A 832 -18.19 -20.05 3.39
N LYS A 833 -17.88 -19.24 2.37
CA LYS A 833 -16.60 -19.32 1.64
C LYS A 833 -15.40 -19.06 2.57
N VAL A 834 -15.49 -18.05 3.44
CA VAL A 834 -14.45 -17.76 4.45
C VAL A 834 -14.26 -18.94 5.41
N LEU A 835 -15.34 -19.51 5.94
CA LEU A 835 -15.29 -20.68 6.82
C LEU A 835 -14.69 -21.92 6.13
N ILE A 836 -15.04 -22.15 4.85
CA ILE A 836 -14.47 -23.23 4.04
C ILE A 836 -12.96 -23.01 3.82
N THR A 837 -12.53 -21.79 3.48
CA THR A 837 -11.10 -21.45 3.35
C THR A 837 -10.36 -21.60 4.68
N GLN A 838 -10.95 -21.19 5.81
CA GLN A 838 -10.37 -21.40 7.14
C GLN A 838 -10.24 -22.89 7.48
N TYR A 839 -11.24 -23.71 7.15
CA TYR A 839 -11.19 -25.16 7.32
C TYR A 839 -10.09 -25.81 6.47
N PHE A 840 -9.96 -25.44 5.19
CA PHE A 840 -8.86 -25.95 4.35
C PHE A 840 -7.48 -25.49 4.83
N ASN A 841 -7.34 -24.25 5.29
CA ASN A 841 -6.09 -23.75 5.86
C ASN A 841 -5.74 -24.50 7.17
N SER A 842 -6.71 -24.73 8.04
CA SER A 842 -6.55 -25.56 9.25
C SER A 842 -6.16 -27.00 8.91
N LYS A 843 -6.83 -27.61 7.91
CA LYS A 843 -6.49 -28.96 7.43
C LYS A 843 -5.07 -29.05 6.87
N ASN A 844 -4.63 -28.07 6.09
CA ASN A 844 -3.27 -28.03 5.54
C ASN A 844 -2.21 -27.78 6.64
N ASN A 845 -2.51 -26.94 7.63
CA ASN A 845 -1.64 -26.73 8.78
C ASN A 845 -1.56 -28.01 9.65
N ASN A 846 -2.67 -28.73 9.85
CA ASN A 846 -2.67 -30.01 10.55
C ASN A 846 -1.92 -31.11 9.78
N ALA A 847 -1.98 -31.11 8.45
CA ALA A 847 -1.17 -32.00 7.62
C ALA A 847 0.33 -31.71 7.79
N ARG A 848 0.76 -30.45 7.65
CA ARG A 848 2.15 -30.01 7.89
C ARG A 848 2.63 -30.30 9.31
N ASN A 849 1.77 -30.11 10.31
CA ASN A 849 2.09 -30.46 11.70
C ASN A 849 2.23 -31.98 11.87
N SER A 850 1.44 -32.80 11.19
CA SER A 850 1.59 -34.27 11.19
C SER A 850 2.86 -34.73 10.46
N GLU A 851 3.26 -34.05 9.39
CA GLU A 851 4.54 -34.28 8.70
C GLU A 851 5.71 -33.93 9.64
N ARG A 852 5.69 -32.76 10.27
CA ARG A 852 6.71 -32.32 11.23
C ARG A 852 6.77 -33.18 12.49
N ILE A 853 5.65 -33.74 12.94
CA ILE A 853 5.64 -34.73 14.03
C ILE A 853 6.35 -36.02 13.60
N LYS A 854 6.15 -36.51 12.37
CA LYS A 854 6.87 -37.69 11.85
C LYS A 854 8.37 -37.44 11.68
N GLU A 855 8.76 -36.23 11.31
CA GLU A 855 10.16 -35.79 11.28
C GLU A 855 10.77 -35.91 12.69
N ILE A 856 10.13 -35.29 13.70
CA ILE A 856 10.56 -35.37 15.11
C ILE A 856 10.55 -36.81 15.65
N GLU A 857 9.55 -37.63 15.30
CA GLU A 857 9.51 -39.06 15.63
C GLU A 857 10.66 -39.84 14.98
N SER A 858 11.21 -39.39 13.85
CA SER A 858 12.36 -40.02 13.19
C SER A 858 13.68 -39.55 13.79
N GLU A 859 13.79 -38.27 14.16
CA GLU A 859 14.93 -37.71 14.91
C GLU A 859 15.05 -38.35 16.30
N LEU A 860 13.92 -38.53 16.99
CA LEU A 860 13.87 -39.22 18.29
C LEU A 860 14.34 -40.68 18.17
N ARG A 861 13.89 -41.42 17.15
CA ARG A 861 14.37 -42.80 16.90
C ARG A 861 15.87 -42.85 16.58
N GLN A 862 16.41 -41.88 15.84
CA GLN A 862 17.86 -41.77 15.61
C GLN A 862 18.62 -41.43 16.90
N MET A 863 18.06 -40.57 17.77
CA MET A 863 18.62 -40.26 19.08
C MET A 863 18.58 -41.44 20.04
N GLU A 864 17.53 -42.26 19.99
CA GLU A 864 17.42 -43.51 20.75
C GLU A 864 18.42 -44.55 20.26
N GLU A 865 18.57 -44.75 18.94
CA GLU A 865 19.59 -45.64 18.38
C GLU A 865 21.01 -45.15 18.74
N LEU A 866 21.29 -43.85 18.63
CA LEU A 866 22.58 -43.27 19.01
C LEU A 866 22.87 -43.46 20.51
N LYS A 867 21.86 -43.32 21.36
CA LYS A 867 21.93 -43.59 22.80
C LYS A 867 22.21 -45.07 23.09
N GLU A 868 21.55 -46.00 22.40
CA GLU A 868 21.82 -47.44 22.52
C GLU A 868 23.23 -47.80 22.05
N GLN A 869 23.67 -47.26 20.90
CA GLN A 869 25.04 -47.42 20.41
C GLN A 869 26.09 -46.85 21.39
N TYR A 870 25.80 -45.70 22.01
CA TYR A 870 26.66 -45.11 23.05
C TYR A 870 26.69 -45.96 24.33
N GLN A 871 25.53 -46.44 24.80
CA GLN A 871 25.44 -47.34 25.95
C GLN A 871 26.18 -48.66 25.71
N LYS A 872 26.06 -49.24 24.50
CA LYS A 872 26.81 -50.43 24.07
C LYS A 872 28.32 -50.18 24.10
N LYS A 873 28.79 -49.07 23.52
CA LYS A 873 30.22 -48.70 23.55
C LYS A 873 30.73 -48.43 24.97
N ASN A 874 29.92 -47.81 25.83
CA ASN A 874 30.28 -47.57 27.23
C ASN A 874 30.38 -48.91 28.00
N TYR A 875 29.48 -49.85 27.75
CA TYR A 875 29.55 -51.22 28.29
C TYR A 875 30.77 -52.01 27.77
N GLU A 876 31.09 -51.91 26.48
CA GLU A 876 32.31 -52.48 25.88
C GLU A 876 33.59 -51.87 26.49
N GLN A 877 33.61 -50.55 26.70
CA GLN A 877 34.69 -49.86 27.40
C GLN A 877 34.79 -50.29 28.87
N ALA A 878 33.68 -50.46 29.57
CA ALA A 878 33.66 -50.95 30.96
C ALA A 878 34.16 -52.40 31.07
N LEU A 879 33.88 -53.25 30.08
CA LEU A 879 34.46 -54.60 29.98
C LEU A 879 35.97 -54.53 29.75
N SER A 880 36.44 -53.74 28.77
CA SER A 880 37.88 -53.61 28.48
C SER A 880 38.67 -52.98 29.65
N ILE A 881 38.08 -52.01 30.36
CA ILE A 881 38.64 -51.45 31.61
C ILE A 881 38.69 -52.52 32.70
N LYS A 882 37.67 -53.37 32.83
CA LYS A 882 37.66 -54.48 33.80
C LYS A 882 38.74 -55.52 33.46
N GLU A 883 38.92 -55.86 32.19
CA GLU A 883 39.98 -56.75 31.70
C GLU A 883 41.36 -56.17 32.03
N PHE A 884 41.61 -54.91 31.68
CA PHE A 884 42.86 -54.20 32.02
C PHE A 884 43.10 -54.10 33.53
N VAL A 885 42.05 -53.90 34.34
CA VAL A 885 42.16 -53.96 35.81
C VAL A 885 42.53 -55.37 36.29
N THR A 886 41.97 -56.43 35.70
CA THR A 886 42.39 -57.80 36.05
C THR A 886 43.84 -58.09 35.66
N GLU A 887 44.29 -57.64 34.48
CA GLU A 887 45.70 -57.73 34.07
C GLU A 887 46.62 -56.95 35.02
N LEU A 888 46.25 -55.72 35.40
CA LEU A 888 46.99 -54.94 36.40
C LEU A 888 47.04 -55.64 37.76
N THR A 889 45.97 -56.33 38.20
CA THR A 889 46.03 -57.11 39.45
C THR A 889 46.89 -58.38 39.33
N SER A 890 46.93 -59.02 38.16
CA SER A 890 47.88 -60.13 37.91
C SER A 890 49.31 -59.61 37.99
N LEU A 891 49.64 -58.56 37.24
CA LEU A 891 50.95 -57.93 37.22
C LEU A 891 51.37 -57.42 38.61
N GLN A 892 50.44 -56.86 39.38
CA GLN A 892 50.70 -56.45 40.77
C GLN A 892 51.00 -57.67 41.66
N SER A 893 50.30 -58.80 41.48
CA SER A 893 50.59 -60.04 42.20
C SER A 893 51.93 -60.65 41.81
N GLU A 894 52.30 -60.60 40.52
CA GLU A 894 53.58 -61.04 39.97
C GLU A 894 54.72 -60.15 40.50
N MET A 895 54.55 -58.83 40.54
CA MET A 895 55.50 -57.90 41.16
C MET A 895 55.65 -58.14 42.66
N GLN A 896 54.57 -58.40 43.39
CA GLN A 896 54.63 -58.78 44.80
C GLN A 896 55.35 -60.13 45.00
N GLN A 897 55.15 -61.10 44.11
CA GLN A 897 55.84 -62.37 44.18
C GLN A 897 57.32 -62.23 43.81
N LEU A 898 57.66 -61.39 42.83
CA LEU A 898 59.05 -61.06 42.49
C LEU A 898 59.75 -60.35 43.66
N ALA A 899 59.08 -59.43 44.35
CA ALA A 899 59.61 -58.78 45.54
C ALA A 899 59.84 -59.78 46.69
N LYS A 900 58.90 -60.70 46.94
CA LYS A 900 59.09 -61.82 47.90
C LYS A 900 60.28 -62.71 47.50
N ASN A 901 60.41 -63.05 46.22
CA ASN A 901 61.50 -63.87 45.71
C ASN A 901 62.85 -63.16 45.84
N GLN A 902 62.93 -61.85 45.56
CA GLN A 902 64.12 -61.03 45.81
C GLN A 902 64.45 -60.95 47.30
N GLN A 903 63.46 -60.79 48.18
CA GLN A 903 63.67 -60.78 49.62
C GLN A 903 64.18 -62.13 50.13
N ALA A 904 63.64 -63.25 49.64
CA ALA A 904 64.11 -64.60 49.95
C ALA A 904 65.56 -64.80 49.48
N MET A 905 65.87 -64.47 48.22
CA MET A 905 67.23 -64.49 47.68
C MET A 905 68.19 -63.58 48.46
N ALA A 906 67.73 -62.43 48.94
CA ALA A 906 68.54 -61.53 49.78
C ALA A 906 68.79 -62.11 51.19
N THR A 907 67.86 -62.86 51.76
CA THR A 907 68.10 -63.61 53.01
C THR A 907 69.02 -64.81 52.80
N GLU A 908 68.89 -65.53 51.69
CA GLU A 908 69.80 -66.62 51.33
C GLU A 908 71.23 -66.13 51.08
N ASN A 909 71.40 -65.02 50.36
CA ASN A 909 72.69 -64.35 50.20
C ASN A 909 73.27 -63.86 51.54
N ARG A 910 72.46 -63.33 52.46
CA ARG A 910 72.94 -63.00 53.82
C ARG A 910 73.40 -64.24 54.60
N ASN A 911 72.71 -65.37 54.46
CA ASN A 911 73.11 -66.63 55.09
C ASN A 911 74.43 -67.14 54.50
N LEU A 912 74.59 -67.11 53.16
CA LEU A 912 75.84 -67.45 52.48
C LEU A 912 77.00 -66.52 52.88
N VAL A 913 76.78 -65.20 52.96
CA VAL A 913 77.79 -64.26 53.46
C VAL A 913 78.15 -64.57 54.91
N SER A 914 77.18 -64.89 55.77
CA SER A 914 77.43 -65.27 57.17
C SER A 914 78.22 -66.59 57.28
N GLN A 915 77.96 -67.57 56.41
CA GLN A 915 78.74 -68.79 56.31
C GLN A 915 80.18 -68.51 55.85
N LEU A 916 80.36 -67.69 54.81
CA LEU A 916 81.68 -67.27 54.30
C LEU A 916 82.46 -66.43 55.32
N GLU A 917 81.79 -65.63 56.15
CA GLU A 917 82.43 -64.96 57.30
C GLU A 917 82.84 -65.96 58.40
N GLY A 918 82.03 -67.01 58.63
CA GLY A 918 82.40 -68.13 59.49
C GLY A 918 83.64 -68.88 58.97
N GLU A 919 83.71 -69.15 57.67
CA GLU A 919 84.89 -69.74 57.03
C GLU A 919 86.12 -68.82 57.08
N ARG A 920 85.94 -67.52 56.85
CA ARG A 920 87.03 -66.52 56.99
C ARG A 920 87.55 -66.46 58.43
N LYS A 921 86.67 -66.54 59.43
CA LYS A 921 87.07 -66.63 60.84
C LYS A 921 87.86 -67.91 61.13
N ARG A 922 87.40 -69.07 60.63
CA ARG A 922 88.17 -70.34 60.74
C ARG A 922 89.51 -70.26 60.02
N ARG A 923 89.59 -69.70 58.81
CA ARG A 923 90.87 -69.48 58.10
C ARG A 923 91.80 -68.59 58.90
N LYS A 924 91.30 -67.48 59.47
CA LYS A 924 92.10 -66.59 60.29
C LYS A 924 92.60 -67.25 61.58
N GLN A 925 91.78 -68.11 62.21
CA GLN A 925 92.22 -68.94 63.34
C GLN A 925 93.29 -69.95 62.92
N LEU A 926 93.13 -70.61 61.77
CA LEU A 926 94.15 -71.52 61.22
C LEU A 926 95.43 -70.78 60.80
N GLU A 927 95.34 -69.54 60.31
CA GLU A 927 96.50 -68.67 60.03
C GLU A 927 97.19 -68.25 61.33
N GLU A 928 96.45 -67.91 62.39
CA GLU A 928 96.99 -67.60 63.72
C GLU A 928 97.65 -68.83 64.38
N GLU A 929 97.05 -70.02 64.24
CA GLU A 929 97.65 -71.30 64.66
C GLU A 929 98.91 -71.64 63.83
N CYS A 930 98.88 -71.43 62.51
CA CYS A 930 100.05 -71.60 61.66
C CYS A 930 101.16 -70.61 62.01
N GLN A 931 100.83 -69.36 62.35
CA GLN A 931 101.82 -68.36 62.75
C GLN A 931 102.44 -68.67 64.12
N ALA A 932 101.63 -69.16 65.07
CA ALA A 932 102.12 -69.66 66.35
C ALA A 932 103.01 -70.90 66.18
N LEU A 933 102.63 -71.84 65.31
CA LEU A 933 103.46 -72.99 64.94
C LEU A 933 104.77 -72.55 64.27
N GLU A 934 104.73 -71.61 63.32
CA GLU A 934 105.94 -71.03 62.76
C GLU A 934 106.84 -70.41 63.85
N ASP A 935 106.29 -69.68 64.81
CA ASP A 935 107.08 -69.04 65.86
C ASP A 935 107.66 -70.07 66.84
N THR A 936 106.97 -71.18 67.12
CA THR A 936 107.60 -72.33 67.80
C THR A 936 108.70 -72.96 66.95
N VAL A 937 108.56 -73.05 65.62
CA VAL A 937 109.61 -73.54 64.72
C VAL A 937 110.79 -72.57 64.64
N LYS A 938 110.57 -71.25 64.66
CA LYS A 938 111.62 -70.23 64.80
C LYS A 938 112.34 -70.38 66.14
N HIS A 939 111.60 -70.59 67.23
CA HIS A 939 112.18 -70.78 68.56
C HIS A 939 112.98 -72.09 68.68
N LEU A 940 112.49 -73.19 68.09
CA LEU A 940 113.19 -74.47 67.99
C LEU A 940 114.43 -74.39 67.09
N LYS A 941 114.38 -73.64 65.98
CA LYS A 941 115.57 -73.31 65.17
C LYS A 941 116.60 -72.54 65.99
N LYS A 942 116.18 -71.54 66.77
CA LYS A 942 117.09 -70.80 67.65
C LYS A 942 117.71 -71.71 68.72
N CYS A 943 116.93 -72.57 69.37
CA CYS A 943 117.47 -73.57 70.30
C CYS A 943 118.41 -74.58 69.60
N LYS A 944 118.16 -74.93 68.33
CA LYS A 944 119.11 -75.72 67.52
C LYS A 944 120.40 -74.93 67.28
N GLU A 945 120.32 -73.66 66.87
CA GLU A 945 121.49 -72.82 66.61
C GLU A 945 122.33 -72.61 67.89
N ASP A 946 121.67 -72.34 69.03
CA ASP A 946 122.32 -72.23 70.35
C ASP A 946 123.00 -73.55 70.78
N THR A 947 122.42 -74.71 70.49
CA THR A 947 123.04 -76.02 70.79
C THR A 947 124.14 -76.39 69.79
N GLU A 948 123.99 -76.06 68.51
CA GLU A 948 124.96 -76.27 67.44
C GLU A 948 126.18 -75.35 67.58
N GLN A 949 126.01 -74.17 68.19
CA GLN A 949 127.10 -73.29 68.59
C GLN A 949 127.86 -73.83 69.81
N LYS A 950 127.17 -74.34 70.84
CA LYS A 950 127.81 -75.08 71.95
C LYS A 950 128.54 -76.33 71.47
N LEU A 951 128.03 -77.00 70.43
CA LEU A 951 128.70 -78.15 69.79
C LEU A 951 129.99 -77.72 69.06
N LYS A 952 130.03 -76.52 68.48
CA LYS A 952 131.26 -75.93 67.91
C LYS A 952 132.25 -75.48 68.99
N GLU A 953 131.78 -75.03 70.14
CA GLU A 953 132.63 -74.72 71.30
C GLU A 953 133.27 -76.00 71.85
N ALA A 954 132.49 -77.05 72.09
CA ALA A 954 133.00 -78.38 72.45
C ALA A 954 133.91 -78.99 71.37
N SER A 955 133.66 -78.74 70.09
CA SER A 955 134.54 -79.16 68.99
C SER A 955 135.91 -78.48 69.07
N LYS A 956 135.97 -77.19 69.44
CA LYS A 956 137.24 -76.47 69.64
C LYS A 956 137.99 -76.95 70.88
N GLU A 957 137.28 -77.28 71.97
CA GLU A 957 137.90 -77.93 73.12
C GLU A 957 138.47 -79.32 72.76
N SER A 958 137.77 -80.08 71.89
CA SER A 958 138.27 -81.34 71.35
C SER A 958 139.50 -81.18 70.45
N GLU A 959 139.55 -80.13 69.61
CA GLU A 959 140.74 -79.79 68.81
C GLU A 959 141.92 -79.41 69.72
N GLN A 960 141.68 -78.61 70.77
CA GLN A 960 142.68 -78.23 71.76
C GLN A 960 143.23 -79.44 72.53
N ILE A 961 142.37 -80.40 72.91
CA ILE A 961 142.78 -81.67 73.54
C ILE A 961 143.61 -82.52 72.56
N THR A 962 143.26 -82.54 71.27
CA THR A 962 143.98 -83.30 70.24
C THR A 962 145.40 -82.73 70.04
N ALA A 963 145.55 -81.41 69.94
CA ALA A 963 146.86 -80.76 69.86
C ALA A 963 147.75 -81.08 71.08
N ASN A 964 147.18 -81.04 72.30
CA ASN A 964 147.90 -81.39 73.52
C ASN A 964 148.35 -82.88 73.54
N LEU A 965 147.59 -83.78 72.92
CA LEU A 965 147.96 -85.20 72.78
C LEU A 965 149.04 -85.43 71.70
N GLU A 966 149.06 -84.63 70.63
CA GLU A 966 150.10 -84.67 69.60
C GLU A 966 151.45 -84.13 70.13
N GLU A 967 151.45 -83.05 70.92
CA GLU A 967 152.65 -82.59 71.65
C GLU A 967 153.17 -83.66 72.62
N ALA A 968 152.28 -84.32 73.37
CA ALA A 968 152.65 -85.43 74.25
C ALA A 968 153.26 -86.61 73.46
N HIS A 969 152.72 -86.93 72.28
CA HIS A 969 153.27 -87.97 71.40
C HIS A 969 154.68 -87.63 70.89
N HIS A 970 154.93 -86.38 70.48
CA HIS A 970 156.26 -85.92 70.08
C HIS A 970 157.27 -85.95 71.24
N TRP A 971 156.84 -85.56 72.44
CA TRP A 971 157.66 -85.62 73.66
C TRP A 971 158.06 -87.07 74.00
N PHE A 972 157.10 -88.01 74.00
CA PHE A 972 157.37 -89.42 74.26
C PHE A 972 158.31 -90.05 73.23
N LYS A 973 158.15 -89.72 71.94
CA LYS A 973 159.03 -90.21 70.86
C LYS A 973 160.49 -89.80 71.10
N SER A 974 160.73 -88.52 71.39
CA SER A 974 162.07 -87.97 71.64
C SER A 974 162.72 -88.56 72.91
N LYS A 975 161.94 -88.77 73.97
CA LYS A 975 162.41 -89.42 75.21
C LYS A 975 162.83 -90.88 75.01
N PHE A 976 162.12 -91.63 74.17
CA PHE A 976 162.37 -93.06 73.94
C PHE A 976 163.72 -93.31 73.24
N ASP A 977 163.98 -92.59 72.14
CA ASP A 977 165.20 -92.73 71.34
C ASP A 977 166.46 -92.21 72.07
N SER A 978 166.29 -91.43 73.14
CA SER A 978 167.36 -91.04 74.07
C SER A 978 167.70 -92.15 75.07
N LEU A 979 166.73 -92.95 75.51
CA LEU A 979 166.93 -93.96 76.57
C LEU A 979 167.40 -95.32 76.04
N GLN A 980 167.19 -95.63 74.76
CA GLN A 980 167.80 -96.80 74.11
C GLN A 980 169.35 -96.77 74.06
N ARG A 981 169.98 -95.62 74.31
CA ARG A 981 171.43 -95.42 74.05
C ARG A 981 172.37 -95.61 75.24
N GLU A 982 171.90 -95.61 76.49
CA GLU A 982 172.80 -95.58 77.67
C GLU A 982 172.95 -96.90 78.45
N LEU A 983 171.91 -97.75 78.51
CA LEU A 983 171.83 -98.78 79.57
C LEU A 983 171.66 -100.23 79.09
N ALA A 984 172.54 -100.66 78.18
CA ALA A 984 172.89 -102.07 78.00
C ALA A 984 173.77 -102.61 79.17
N LYS A 985 173.37 -102.37 80.43
CA LYS A 985 174.06 -102.82 81.66
C LYS A 985 173.05 -103.21 82.75
N ASN A 986 172.99 -104.51 83.06
CA ASN A 986 172.17 -105.17 84.11
C ASN A 986 170.64 -105.05 83.90
N ARG A 987 169.85 -106.09 83.53
CA ARG A 987 169.62 -107.43 84.11
C ARG A 987 169.13 -107.47 85.57
N GLN A 988 167.82 -107.63 85.79
CA GLN A 988 167.17 -108.83 86.36
C GLN A 988 165.63 -108.67 86.57
N GLN A 989 164.90 -109.81 86.54
CA GLN A 989 163.49 -110.04 86.99
C GLN A 989 162.36 -109.33 86.17
N LYS A 990 161.22 -109.94 85.75
CA LYS A 990 160.16 -110.84 86.34
C LYS A 990 159.07 -110.06 87.14
N ASN A 991 157.74 -110.30 87.05
CA ASN A 991 156.88 -111.16 86.16
C ASN A 991 155.38 -110.65 86.14
N PRO A 992 154.24 -111.40 85.88
CA PRO A 992 153.28 -111.03 84.81
C PRO A 992 151.74 -111.06 85.11
N GLY A 993 150.88 -110.88 84.08
CA GLY A 993 149.47 -111.36 83.95
C GLY A 993 148.33 -110.35 84.25
N ALA A 994 147.06 -110.52 83.80
CA ALA A 994 146.48 -111.43 82.77
C ALA A 994 145.00 -111.07 82.36
N GLU A 995 144.63 -111.32 81.08
CA GLU A 995 143.38 -111.82 80.40
C GLU A 995 141.95 -111.83 81.07
N GLU A 996 140.75 -111.84 80.41
CA GLU A 996 140.15 -111.25 79.16
C GLU A 996 138.57 -111.51 79.05
N GLU A 997 137.91 -111.31 77.87
CA GLU A 997 136.56 -111.78 77.35
C GLU A 997 135.15 -111.05 77.51
N GLU A 998 134.36 -111.12 76.39
CA GLU A 998 132.87 -111.32 76.09
C GLU A 998 131.61 -110.39 76.33
N GLU A 999 130.63 -110.60 75.41
CA GLU A 999 129.12 -110.57 75.40
C GLU A 999 128.18 -109.33 75.16
N VAL A 1000 126.84 -109.59 75.05
CA VAL A 1000 125.85 -108.90 74.15
C VAL A 1000 124.35 -108.88 74.64
N ARG A 1001 123.56 -107.85 74.24
CA ARG A 1001 122.04 -107.74 74.12
C ARG A 1001 121.12 -107.51 75.37
N LYS A 1002 120.13 -106.58 75.25
CA LYS A 1002 118.62 -106.72 75.41
C LYS A 1002 117.83 -105.50 75.95
N ILE A 1003 116.49 -105.61 75.82
CA ILE A 1003 115.35 -104.68 76.02
C ILE A 1003 114.91 -104.52 77.49
N PRO A 1004 113.93 -103.63 77.81
CA PRO A 1004 112.62 -104.16 78.25
C PRO A 1004 111.36 -103.41 77.71
N TYR A 1005 110.18 -103.98 78.02
CA TYR A 1005 108.82 -103.58 77.58
C TYR A 1005 107.91 -103.24 78.78
N THR A 1006 107.05 -102.22 78.70
CA THR A 1006 105.75 -102.07 79.41
C THR A 1006 105.01 -100.88 78.75
N LYS A 1007 103.73 -100.86 78.32
CA LYS A 1007 102.47 -101.60 78.53
C LYS A 1007 101.45 -100.84 79.40
N SER A 1008 100.29 -100.57 78.78
CA SER A 1008 98.96 -100.28 79.36
C SER A 1008 98.48 -98.82 79.45
N VAL A 1009 97.15 -98.70 79.23
CA VAL A 1009 96.21 -97.64 79.65
C VAL A 1009 96.32 -96.23 79.02
N VAL A 1010 95.23 -95.51 78.74
CA VAL A 1010 93.89 -95.81 78.17
C VAL A 1010 93.16 -94.46 77.98
N ILE A 1011 92.32 -94.29 76.93
CA ILE A 1011 91.43 -93.11 76.73
C ILE A 1011 92.25 -91.79 76.48
N THR A 1012 92.00 -90.95 75.48
CA THR A 1012 90.76 -90.41 74.89
C THR A 1012 91.05 -89.92 73.45
N GLN A 1013 90.07 -89.24 72.81
CA GLN A 1013 90.24 -88.37 71.61
C GLN A 1013 90.44 -89.10 70.27
N TYR A 1014 89.94 -88.60 69.13
CA TYR A 1014 88.77 -87.75 68.83
C TYR A 1014 88.43 -87.94 67.32
N HIS A 1015 87.21 -87.58 66.93
CA HIS A 1015 86.93 -86.85 65.69
C HIS A 1015 86.08 -85.65 66.09
#